data_AF-A0A851YF19-F1
#
_entry.id   AF-A0A851YF19-F1
#
_cell.length_a   1.000
_cell.length_b   1.000
_cell.length_c   1.000
_cell.angle_alpha   90.00
_cell.angle_beta   90.00
_cell.angle_gamma   90.00
#
_symmetry.space_group_name_H-M   'P 1'
#
loop_
_entity.id
_entity.type
_entity.pdbx_description
1 polymer ?
#
loop_
_entity_poly.entity_id
_entity_poly.type
_entity_poly.pdbx_seq_one_letter_code
_entity_poly.pdbx_strand_id
1 'polypeptide(L)'
;DTSLSQCESSDSTSIPITNQKRVDMPISKHREEILSLIESNSVVIIQGATGSGKSTQIPQYILDSCIQRSVYCNIAVTQPRKIGASSLARWISKERSWTLGGLVGYQISLENISSKETRLLYMTTGVLLQKLVCSKSLSEFTHIFIDEVHERTEEMDFLLLMIRKLLHTNSQSVKVILMSASINCKEFADYFALPVHNGLNPACIFKVEGNPYAIEEYYLDDLKHAVHFQLPPQRIEEPMIVREMYEVAVSLILSFDELEMKSNSVASERGSVLVFLPGLNEISYMHSCLSNILNKRWQVYPIHSCVTLEEQSNVFLPTVPGYRKVILSTNITESSVTVPDVKYVIDFCLTRTLVCDKQTSYQSLRLCWASKMNCSQRKGRAGRSSKGYCYRLVHKNFWTEFIPEKSVPEILCCPLGNTILKVKMLDMGAPKELLATALSPPSVGDIERTILQLKELGALKTCVQTKENPYDGELTFLGRVLAQLPVHLRLGKLIVLGHIFGCLEECLIIAAAFSLRNFFAVPFKQHVDGYRNKLVFAENSKSDCIAIVNAFKAWQACKQKGQLRHPKEELEWGRLNYIHIRKIREVAELFHNLKSRVKAFNMCVNPQPSTVDQEHVYKQRFILQVVIAGAFYPNYFTFGKCVEEIALRDLAGKDPKTTVMLKNIPPCGYLYHKQLQSLFRQCGQVKSIAYDGSKAFVEFSHNPMESFKVLPAVYLSVKMSQLKIPLELNIHRLEDIGRQLQDVTAGGVEYLRVNVDCQKQTVEPVEISFGTSQQLIPNHLHPIKITEIVEVGHFWGYRIDEKTRTVLQALSVEINHQNLMDLSVPPHPELVCLAPFSYLENRGYYRARVLYVCGDFAEVFFVDYGNRSKVPLKNLKEIPGCLRELPFQALEFKICKMRPSAKSLVYGEWWSYSASQRFASLVDGYTLLVKVYSVVHSVLHVDVFCYMRCKELVNIRDVLIEECYAEPAIESYESQQSHDLLKGLVLDQVTKEEKMPVSSREKEKHLIERLLNWFSDSKSHVPTHKVTVFGPVTPYEVKCYGMTRVSQFRNAIIRKESINSVVIPDAPEDPFQQLLVAASVSANATGSTVILDETSLMPPIPGLLALLSMLFAPAIELRVDKSGKHFTGVLCGLGWSQTCEAPLLPENDMELTFDVHFGMEDISEINVLRTAINKLLCECAAARSGQQTMIQLQENVRQKLL
;
A
#
# COMPACT_ATOMS: atom_id res chain seq x y z
N ASP A 1 54.28 7.35 -7.58
CA ASP A 1 55.25 6.93 -8.60
C ASP A 1 55.12 7.74 -9.87
N THR A 2 56.27 8.26 -10.28
CA THR A 2 56.55 9.12 -11.42
C THR A 2 56.49 8.36 -12.75
N SER A 3 55.69 8.84 -13.70
CA SER A 3 55.95 8.69 -15.13
C SER A 3 55.14 9.70 -15.94
N LEU A 4 55.81 10.79 -16.33
CA LEU A 4 55.43 11.68 -17.43
C LEU A 4 55.85 11.03 -18.75
N SER A 5 54.95 10.99 -19.75
CA SER A 5 55.26 11.44 -21.12
C SER A 5 54.07 11.30 -22.07
N GLN A 6 53.61 12.46 -22.55
CA GLN A 6 53.19 12.76 -23.93
C GLN A 6 51.98 12.00 -24.52
N CYS A 7 50.86 12.73 -24.65
CA CYS A 7 50.07 12.76 -25.89
C CYS A 7 49.32 14.09 -26.01
N GLU A 8 49.71 14.82 -27.06
CA GLU A 8 48.88 15.60 -27.98
C GLU A 8 48.22 16.92 -27.52
N SER A 9 48.79 17.96 -28.12
CA SER A 9 48.24 19.27 -28.49
C SER A 9 46.71 19.42 -28.41
N SER A 10 46.32 20.44 -27.66
CA SER A 10 45.00 21.06 -27.66
C SER A 10 44.53 21.47 -29.06
N ASP A 11 43.63 20.70 -29.64
CA ASP A 11 42.75 21.18 -30.70
C ASP A 11 41.81 22.23 -30.11
N SER A 12 42.04 23.48 -30.51
CA SER A 12 41.13 24.59 -30.28
C SER A 12 39.85 24.37 -31.09
N THR A 13 38.87 23.72 -30.49
CA THR A 13 37.51 23.65 -31.04
C THR A 13 36.92 25.06 -31.04
N SER A 14 36.98 25.70 -32.21
CA SER A 14 36.30 26.96 -32.47
C SER A 14 34.79 26.76 -32.36
N ILE A 15 34.21 27.19 -31.24
CA ILE A 15 32.77 27.15 -31.00
C ILE A 15 32.12 28.18 -31.94
N PRO A 16 31.21 27.79 -32.85
CA PRO A 16 30.60 28.73 -33.77
C PRO A 16 29.69 29.70 -33.00
N ILE A 17 30.07 30.98 -32.96
CA ILE A 17 29.21 32.07 -32.48
C ILE A 17 28.10 32.24 -33.53
N THR A 18 26.98 31.55 -33.33
CA THR A 18 25.82 31.67 -34.21
C THR A 18 25.09 32.98 -33.90
N ASN A 19 25.23 33.96 -34.81
CA ASN A 19 24.42 35.18 -34.82
C ASN A 19 22.97 34.86 -35.22
N GLN A 20 22.17 34.30 -34.30
CA GLN A 20 20.72 34.14 -34.48
C GLN A 20 19.97 35.30 -33.82
N LYS A 21 18.81 35.66 -34.42
CA LYS A 21 17.86 36.66 -33.90
C LYS A 21 17.52 36.37 -32.43
N ARG A 22 18.14 37.10 -31.50
CA ARG A 22 17.87 36.99 -30.06
C ARG A 22 16.46 37.51 -29.77
N VAL A 23 15.71 36.77 -28.96
CA VAL A 23 14.36 37.16 -28.52
C VAL A 23 14.49 38.42 -27.64
N ASP A 24 13.72 39.46 -27.95
CA ASP A 24 13.70 40.72 -27.19
C ASP A 24 12.98 40.50 -25.86
N MET A 25 13.75 40.11 -24.84
CA MET A 25 13.29 39.84 -23.48
C MET A 25 13.66 41.03 -22.57
N PRO A 26 12.89 41.32 -21.50
CA PRO A 26 13.18 42.44 -20.60
C PRO A 26 14.61 42.45 -20.05
N ILE A 27 15.16 41.27 -19.75
CA ILE A 27 16.53 41.11 -19.22
C ILE A 27 17.62 41.50 -20.24
N SER A 28 17.32 41.47 -21.54
CA SER A 28 18.30 41.74 -22.61
C SER A 28 18.82 43.17 -22.58
N LYS A 29 18.01 44.13 -22.11
CA LYS A 29 18.37 45.55 -22.01
C LYS A 29 19.42 45.84 -20.93
N HIS A 30 19.55 44.96 -19.96
CA HIS A 30 20.41 45.12 -18.79
C HIS A 30 21.63 44.18 -18.80
N ARG A 31 21.97 43.61 -19.97
CA ARG A 31 23.02 42.59 -20.09
C ARG A 31 24.37 43.02 -19.47
N GLU A 32 24.91 44.16 -19.89
CA GLU A 32 26.24 44.62 -19.44
C GLU A 32 26.26 45.01 -17.96
N GLU A 33 25.17 45.61 -17.48
CA GLU A 33 24.98 45.98 -16.07
C GLU A 33 24.97 44.73 -15.18
N ILE A 34 24.21 43.69 -15.56
CA ILE A 34 24.17 42.41 -14.83
C ILE A 34 25.54 41.73 -14.80
N LEU A 35 26.26 41.70 -15.93
CA LEU A 35 27.60 41.11 -15.99
C LEU A 35 28.60 41.85 -15.08
N SER A 36 28.58 43.18 -15.10
CA SER A 36 29.43 44.00 -14.23
C SER A 36 29.13 43.78 -12.74
N LEU A 37 27.84 43.66 -12.38
CA LEU A 37 27.41 43.39 -11.01
C LEU A 37 27.87 42.01 -10.51
N ILE A 38 27.75 40.97 -11.34
CA ILE A 38 28.17 39.60 -10.99
C ILE A 38 29.70 39.51 -10.89
N GLU A 39 30.44 40.24 -11.73
CA GLU A 39 31.89 40.27 -11.68
C GLU A 39 32.41 40.95 -10.40
N SER A 40 31.78 42.05 -9.98
CA SER A 40 32.19 42.87 -8.82
C SER A 40 31.74 42.32 -7.46
N ASN A 41 30.71 41.47 -7.40
CA ASN A 41 30.16 40.96 -6.14
C ASN A 41 30.33 39.43 -6.04
N SER A 42 30.41 38.89 -4.81
CA SER A 42 30.40 37.43 -4.60
C SER A 42 28.98 36.85 -4.66
N VAL A 43 27.99 37.61 -4.17
CA VAL A 43 26.57 37.25 -4.18
C VAL A 43 25.75 38.38 -4.81
N VAL A 44 24.91 38.03 -5.79
CA VAL A 44 23.97 38.94 -6.44
C VAL A 44 22.57 38.35 -6.42
N ILE A 45 21.57 39.19 -6.10
CA ILE A 45 20.15 38.82 -6.10
C ILE A 45 19.49 39.49 -7.30
N ILE A 46 18.91 38.68 -8.19
CA ILE A 46 18.22 39.15 -9.38
C ILE A 46 16.72 38.94 -9.20
N GLN A 47 16.01 40.05 -9.08
CA GLN A 47 14.56 40.09 -8.97
C GLN A 47 13.95 40.36 -10.35
N GLY A 48 13.08 39.47 -10.82
CA GLY A 48 12.36 39.68 -12.07
C GLY A 48 11.11 38.81 -12.19
N ALA A 49 10.03 39.40 -12.70
CA ALA A 49 8.76 38.72 -12.91
C ALA A 49 8.92 37.45 -13.77
N THR A 50 8.00 36.49 -13.62
CA THR A 50 8.03 35.27 -14.44
C THR A 50 7.91 35.63 -15.92
N GLY A 51 8.80 35.10 -16.77
CA GLY A 51 8.87 35.47 -18.18
C GLY A 51 9.85 36.60 -18.50
N SER A 52 10.57 37.16 -17.53
CA SER A 52 11.62 38.17 -17.78
C SER A 52 12.85 37.64 -18.53
N GLY A 53 13.04 36.31 -18.56
CA GLY A 53 14.20 35.66 -19.18
C GLY A 53 15.37 35.37 -18.22
N LYS A 54 15.18 35.59 -16.90
CA LYS A 54 16.24 35.42 -15.89
C LYS A 54 16.91 34.04 -15.91
N SER A 55 16.11 32.97 -15.89
CA SER A 55 16.59 31.58 -15.81
C SER A 55 17.17 31.03 -17.12
N THR A 56 16.87 31.68 -18.25
CA THR A 56 17.34 31.24 -19.57
C THR A 56 18.53 32.05 -20.06
N GLN A 57 18.47 33.38 -19.97
CA GLN A 57 19.41 34.27 -20.66
C GLN A 57 20.66 34.60 -19.83
N ILE A 58 20.52 34.81 -18.51
CA ILE A 58 21.65 35.26 -17.67
C ILE A 58 22.80 34.24 -17.63
N PRO A 59 22.56 32.92 -17.45
CA PRO A 59 23.63 31.92 -17.52
C PRO A 59 24.35 31.92 -18.87
N GLN A 60 23.60 32.15 -19.96
CA GLN A 60 24.17 32.26 -21.31
C GLN A 60 25.03 33.51 -21.48
N TYR A 61 24.64 34.65 -20.89
CA TYR A 61 25.44 35.88 -20.95
C TYR A 61 26.80 35.71 -20.28
N ILE A 62 26.84 35.05 -19.12
CA ILE A 62 28.09 34.74 -18.40
C ILE A 62 28.93 33.79 -19.24
N LEU A 63 28.35 32.70 -19.75
CA LEU A 63 29.07 31.73 -20.56
C LEU A 63 29.68 32.38 -21.82
N ASP A 64 28.90 33.18 -22.55
CA ASP A 64 29.37 33.94 -23.72
C ASP A 64 30.51 34.90 -23.36
N SER A 65 30.37 35.66 -22.26
CA SER A 65 31.40 36.61 -21.80
C SER A 65 32.70 35.90 -21.39
N CYS A 66 32.61 34.77 -20.69
CA CYS A 66 33.79 33.98 -20.31
C CYS A 66 34.48 33.38 -21.53
N ILE A 67 33.72 32.89 -22.52
CA ILE A 67 34.26 32.39 -23.80
C ILE A 67 35.00 33.52 -24.54
N GLN A 68 34.40 34.72 -24.62
CA GLN A 68 35.02 35.88 -25.27
C GLN A 68 36.32 36.33 -24.58
N ARG A 69 36.41 36.17 -23.26
CA ARG A 69 37.59 36.51 -22.46
C ARG A 69 38.58 35.34 -22.30
N SER A 70 38.30 34.17 -22.88
CA SER A 70 39.08 32.94 -22.70
C SER A 70 39.28 32.52 -21.24
N VAL A 71 38.27 32.75 -20.40
CA VAL A 71 38.27 32.39 -18.97
C VAL A 71 37.49 31.09 -18.77
N TYR A 72 38.04 30.16 -17.98
CA TYR A 72 37.34 28.91 -17.65
C TYR A 72 36.01 29.19 -16.93
N CYS A 73 34.93 28.56 -17.40
CA CYS A 73 33.60 28.75 -16.86
C CYS A 73 32.86 27.42 -16.73
N ASN A 74 32.31 27.17 -15.54
CA ASN A 74 31.46 26.03 -15.25
C ASN A 74 30.27 26.48 -14.39
N ILE A 75 29.07 26.41 -14.93
CA ILE A 75 27.86 27.02 -14.37
C ILE A 75 26.89 25.92 -13.95
N ALA A 76 26.46 25.96 -12.68
CA ALA A 76 25.33 25.19 -12.18
C ALA A 76 24.10 26.09 -12.05
N VAL A 77 22.96 25.66 -12.59
CA VAL A 77 21.67 26.32 -12.40
C VAL A 77 20.70 25.36 -11.72
N THR A 78 20.34 25.68 -10.49
CA THR A 78 19.38 24.86 -9.74
C THR A 78 17.94 25.22 -10.09
N GLN A 79 17.08 24.22 -10.10
CA GLN A 79 15.64 24.33 -10.23
C GLN A 79 14.98 23.52 -9.12
N PRO A 80 13.88 24.01 -8.50
CA PRO A 80 13.20 23.26 -7.45
C PRO A 80 12.55 21.95 -7.97
N ARG A 81 12.27 21.87 -9.28
CA ARG A 81 11.52 20.74 -9.87
C ARG A 81 12.26 20.09 -11.04
N LYS A 82 12.13 18.76 -11.15
CA LYS A 82 12.74 17.94 -12.22
C LYS A 82 12.38 18.46 -13.62
N ILE A 83 11.10 18.78 -13.84
CA ILE A 83 10.62 19.26 -15.13
C ILE A 83 11.30 20.58 -15.52
N GLY A 84 11.44 21.52 -14.58
CA GLY A 84 12.09 22.82 -14.82
C GLY A 84 13.54 22.67 -15.28
N ALA A 85 14.33 21.83 -14.61
CA ALA A 85 15.71 21.56 -15.01
C ALA A 85 15.79 20.97 -16.43
N SER A 86 14.99 19.94 -16.72
CA SER A 86 15.02 19.27 -18.02
C SER A 86 14.48 20.14 -19.16
N SER A 87 13.42 20.94 -18.91
CA SER A 87 12.80 21.79 -19.94
C SER A 87 13.68 22.98 -20.29
N LEU A 88 14.34 23.61 -19.30
CA LEU A 88 15.24 24.74 -19.55
C LEU A 88 16.49 24.31 -20.34
N ALA A 89 17.09 23.17 -19.98
CA ALA A 89 18.23 22.64 -20.73
C ALA A 89 17.86 22.29 -22.19
N ARG A 90 16.71 21.63 -22.41
CA ARG A 90 16.20 21.34 -23.77
C ARG A 90 15.88 22.62 -24.54
N TRP A 91 15.32 23.62 -23.88
CA TRP A 91 15.02 24.92 -24.50
C TRP A 91 16.30 25.60 -24.98
N ILE A 92 17.33 25.69 -24.14
CA ILE A 92 18.60 26.34 -24.49
C ILE A 92 19.36 25.55 -25.56
N SER A 93 19.35 24.22 -25.47
CA SER A 93 19.88 23.35 -26.53
C SER A 93 19.24 23.67 -27.88
N LYS A 94 17.90 23.83 -27.93
CA LYS A 94 17.18 24.21 -29.15
C LYS A 94 17.48 25.66 -29.58
N GLU A 95 17.50 26.61 -28.65
CA GLU A 95 17.76 28.02 -28.91
C GLU A 95 19.16 28.26 -29.49
N ARG A 96 20.17 27.53 -29.00
CA ARG A 96 21.57 27.63 -29.44
C ARG A 96 21.95 26.63 -30.53
N SER A 97 21.01 25.77 -30.95
CA SER A 97 21.31 24.62 -31.83
C SER A 97 22.46 23.75 -31.30
N TRP A 98 22.57 23.62 -29.97
CA TRP A 98 23.58 22.78 -29.31
C TRP A 98 23.03 21.37 -29.06
N THR A 99 23.89 20.37 -29.17
CA THR A 99 23.54 19.00 -28.76
C THR A 99 23.31 18.96 -27.25
N LEU A 100 22.14 18.49 -26.83
CA LEU A 100 21.82 18.26 -25.42
C LEU A 100 22.77 17.22 -24.84
N GLY A 101 23.45 17.56 -23.73
CA GLY A 101 24.52 16.75 -23.13
C GLY A 101 25.93 17.12 -23.61
N GLY A 102 26.06 17.99 -24.61
CA GLY A 102 27.30 18.68 -24.98
C GLY A 102 27.57 19.86 -24.04
N LEU A 103 27.68 21.08 -24.58
CA LEU A 103 27.92 22.32 -23.80
C LEU A 103 26.82 22.62 -22.76
N VAL A 104 25.57 22.28 -23.06
CA VAL A 104 24.42 22.41 -22.14
C VAL A 104 23.84 21.03 -21.83
N GLY A 105 23.53 20.79 -20.57
CA GLY A 105 22.97 19.53 -20.10
C GLY A 105 22.07 19.69 -18.88
N TYR A 106 21.50 18.59 -18.42
CA TYR A 106 20.81 18.56 -17.14
C TYR A 106 21.10 17.30 -16.33
N GLN A 107 20.99 17.43 -15.01
CA GLN A 107 21.09 16.34 -14.07
C GLN A 107 19.94 16.39 -13.06
N ILE A 108 19.07 15.38 -13.09
CA ILE A 108 17.94 15.23 -12.16
C ILE A 108 18.01 13.87 -11.47
N SER A 109 17.18 13.64 -10.45
CA SER A 109 17.11 12.33 -9.80
C SER A 109 16.69 11.25 -10.83
N LEU A 110 17.56 10.23 -10.96
CA LEU A 110 17.52 9.07 -11.87
C LEU A 110 17.93 9.30 -13.34
N GLU A 111 18.19 10.53 -13.76
CA GLU A 111 18.55 10.84 -15.14
C GLU A 111 19.69 11.86 -15.20
N ASN A 112 20.75 11.54 -15.94
CA ASN A 112 21.89 12.44 -16.14
C ASN A 112 22.21 12.57 -17.64
N ILE A 113 21.95 13.74 -18.21
CA ILE A 113 22.32 14.10 -19.57
C ILE A 113 23.37 15.21 -19.50
N SER A 114 24.60 14.82 -19.14
CA SER A 114 25.78 15.68 -19.09
C SER A 114 27.01 14.89 -19.50
N SER A 115 28.01 15.56 -20.06
CA SER A 115 29.32 15.01 -20.39
C SER A 115 30.44 15.84 -19.75
N LYS A 116 31.70 15.46 -19.96
CA LYS A 116 32.86 16.26 -19.52
C LYS A 116 32.94 17.62 -20.23
N GLU A 117 32.25 17.78 -21.36
CA GLU A 117 32.18 19.03 -22.13
C GLU A 117 31.10 19.99 -21.61
N THR A 118 30.18 19.50 -20.77
CA THR A 118 29.10 20.33 -20.25
C THR A 118 29.64 21.44 -19.36
N ARG A 119 29.35 22.70 -19.75
CA ARG A 119 29.71 23.92 -19.02
C ARG A 119 28.51 24.64 -18.42
N LEU A 120 27.30 24.37 -18.93
CA LEU A 120 26.05 24.88 -18.40
C LEU A 120 25.15 23.71 -17.99
N LEU A 121 25.07 23.45 -16.69
CA LEU A 121 24.37 22.30 -16.14
C LEU A 121 23.14 22.74 -15.34
N TYR A 122 21.95 22.38 -15.83
CA TYR A 122 20.71 22.54 -15.08
C TYR A 122 20.48 21.34 -14.18
N MET A 123 20.17 21.55 -12.90
CA MET A 123 19.96 20.44 -11.98
C MET A 123 18.90 20.73 -10.93
N THR A 124 18.38 19.69 -10.30
CA THR A 124 17.51 19.90 -9.13
C THR A 124 18.32 20.33 -7.90
N THR A 125 17.71 21.12 -7.00
CA THR A 125 18.31 21.54 -5.72
C THR A 125 18.96 20.38 -4.97
N GLY A 126 18.25 19.26 -4.80
CA GLY A 126 18.79 18.07 -4.12
C GLY A 126 20.01 17.43 -4.78
N VAL A 127 20.18 17.55 -6.11
CA VAL A 127 21.37 17.02 -6.83
C VAL A 127 22.60 17.86 -6.52
N LEU A 128 22.47 19.20 -6.58
CA LEU A 128 23.57 20.09 -6.19
C LEU A 128 23.92 19.87 -4.71
N LEU A 129 22.90 19.82 -3.86
CA LEU A 129 23.09 19.58 -2.43
C LEU A 129 23.87 18.30 -2.16
N GLN A 130 23.54 17.19 -2.83
CA GLN A 130 24.26 15.93 -2.70
C GLN A 130 25.74 16.06 -3.13
N LYS A 131 26.02 16.74 -4.25
CA LYS A 131 27.39 17.02 -4.71
C LYS A 131 28.19 17.79 -3.66
N LEU A 132 27.61 18.88 -3.14
CA LEU A 132 28.27 19.76 -2.17
C LEU A 132 28.51 19.09 -0.81
N VAL A 133 27.59 18.24 -0.35
CA VAL A 133 27.77 17.46 0.90
C VAL A 133 28.94 16.49 0.76
N CYS A 134 29.09 15.86 -0.41
CA CYS A 134 30.19 14.94 -0.68
C CYS A 134 31.53 15.66 -0.89
N SER A 135 31.55 16.77 -1.65
CA SER A 135 32.79 17.51 -1.95
C SER A 135 33.26 18.40 -0.82
N LYS A 136 32.36 18.83 0.06
CA LYS A 136 32.58 19.87 1.10
C LYS A 136 33.20 21.17 0.53
N SER A 137 32.90 21.48 -0.74
CA SER A 137 33.43 22.63 -1.46
C SER A 137 32.53 23.02 -2.63
N LEU A 138 32.46 24.32 -2.95
CA LEU A 138 31.76 24.83 -4.13
C LEU A 138 32.63 24.83 -5.40
N SER A 139 33.93 24.54 -5.29
CA SER A 139 34.94 24.75 -6.35
C SER A 139 34.76 23.91 -7.61
N GLU A 140 33.83 22.95 -7.64
CA GLU A 140 33.42 22.28 -8.89
C GLU A 140 32.86 23.29 -9.91
N PHE A 141 32.19 24.35 -9.44
CA PHE A 141 31.54 25.36 -10.27
C PHE A 141 32.17 26.74 -10.07
N THR A 142 32.24 27.53 -11.15
CA THR A 142 32.66 28.93 -11.08
C THR A 142 31.47 29.84 -10.74
N HIS A 143 30.27 29.47 -11.20
CA HIS A 143 29.03 30.20 -10.92
C HIS A 143 27.93 29.23 -10.50
N ILE A 144 27.21 29.56 -9.43
CA ILE A 144 26.06 28.80 -8.93
C ILE A 144 24.83 29.70 -8.91
N PHE A 145 23.81 29.30 -9.68
CA PHE A 145 22.50 29.94 -9.69
C PHE A 145 21.52 29.16 -8.83
N ILE A 146 20.87 29.88 -7.92
CA ILE A 146 19.75 29.36 -7.13
C ILE A 146 18.48 30.04 -7.62
N ASP A 147 17.73 29.32 -8.45
CA ASP A 147 16.50 29.86 -9.04
C ASP A 147 15.29 29.62 -8.15
N GLU A 148 14.30 30.48 -8.29
CA GLU A 148 13.02 30.41 -7.59
C GLU A 148 13.16 30.36 -6.05
N VAL A 149 14.10 31.14 -5.48
CA VAL A 149 14.41 31.14 -4.02
C VAL A 149 13.22 31.45 -3.10
N HIS A 150 12.13 31.96 -3.66
CA HIS A 150 10.91 32.26 -2.94
C HIS A 150 9.99 31.04 -2.70
N GLU A 151 10.25 29.87 -3.30
CA GLU A 151 9.50 28.63 -2.97
C GLU A 151 9.79 28.13 -1.54
N ARG A 152 10.92 28.54 -0.92
CA ARG A 152 11.31 28.25 0.48
C ARG A 152 11.16 26.78 0.90
N THR A 153 11.58 25.86 0.03
CA THR A 153 11.62 24.41 0.33
C THR A 153 12.74 24.05 1.30
N GLU A 154 12.61 22.91 2.00
CA GLU A 154 13.62 22.46 2.98
C GLU A 154 15.01 22.32 2.35
N GLU A 155 15.10 21.65 1.21
CA GLU A 155 16.38 21.43 0.51
C GLU A 155 17.02 22.75 0.06
N MET A 156 16.21 23.74 -0.31
CA MET A 156 16.70 25.04 -0.79
C MET A 156 17.21 25.91 0.36
N ASP A 157 16.45 26.03 1.45
CA ASP A 157 16.90 26.76 2.64
C ASP A 157 18.17 26.12 3.23
N PHE A 158 18.28 24.79 3.20
CA PHE A 158 19.50 24.09 3.61
C PHE A 158 20.67 24.30 2.62
N LEU A 159 20.41 24.31 1.30
CA LEU A 159 21.42 24.64 0.30
C LEU A 159 21.96 26.07 0.48
N LEU A 160 21.08 27.04 0.76
CA LEU A 160 21.46 28.44 1.03
C LEU A 160 22.39 28.54 2.25
N LEU A 161 22.06 27.81 3.32
CA LEU A 161 22.91 27.71 4.51
C LEU A 161 24.29 27.13 4.19
N MET A 162 24.33 26.02 3.45
CA MET A 162 25.58 25.38 3.03
C MET A 162 26.45 26.28 2.16
N ILE A 163 25.85 26.91 1.14
CA ILE A 163 26.56 27.83 0.24
C ILE A 163 27.12 29.00 1.04
N ARG A 164 26.31 29.61 1.93
CA ARG A 164 26.79 30.70 2.79
C ARG A 164 28.01 30.26 3.60
N LYS A 165 27.98 29.10 4.24
CA LYS A 165 29.11 28.60 5.05
C LYS A 165 30.34 28.32 4.20
N LEU A 166 30.20 27.60 3.08
CA LEU A 166 31.32 27.24 2.20
C LEU A 166 31.96 28.45 1.50
N LEU A 167 31.15 29.46 1.13
CA LEU A 167 31.65 30.72 0.59
C LEU A 167 32.58 31.44 1.58
N HIS A 168 32.24 31.44 2.87
CA HIS A 168 33.03 32.12 3.90
C HIS A 168 34.30 31.32 4.29
N THR A 169 34.30 29.99 4.09
CA THR A 169 35.40 29.14 4.56
C THR A 169 36.42 28.82 3.47
N ASN A 170 36.02 28.16 2.38
CA ASN A 170 36.95 27.54 1.42
C ASN A 170 36.65 27.81 -0.06
N SER A 171 35.60 28.57 -0.38
CA SER A 171 35.11 28.74 -1.76
C SER A 171 34.86 30.22 -2.13
N GLN A 172 35.68 31.15 -1.64
CA GLN A 172 35.49 32.61 -1.79
C GLN A 172 35.50 33.11 -3.24
N SER A 173 36.10 32.36 -4.17
CA SER A 173 36.17 32.73 -5.60
C SER A 173 34.89 32.41 -6.38
N VAL A 174 33.98 31.61 -5.83
CA VAL A 174 32.75 31.18 -6.51
C VAL A 174 31.71 32.30 -6.47
N LYS A 175 31.08 32.56 -7.62
CA LYS A 175 30.01 33.56 -7.75
C LYS A 175 28.65 32.90 -7.53
N VAL A 176 27.81 33.51 -6.68
CA VAL A 176 26.47 33.00 -6.38
C VAL A 176 25.40 33.98 -6.80
N ILE A 177 24.43 33.49 -7.57
CA ILE A 177 23.34 34.30 -8.11
C ILE A 177 22.01 33.73 -7.59
N LEU A 178 21.28 34.53 -6.81
CA LEU A 178 19.95 34.17 -6.34
C LEU A 178 18.90 34.80 -7.27
N MET A 179 17.97 34.01 -7.79
CA MET A 179 16.92 34.51 -8.67
C MET A 179 15.54 34.36 -8.02
N SER A 180 14.75 35.44 -8.03
CA SER A 180 13.41 35.46 -7.43
C SER A 180 12.40 36.20 -8.30
N ALA A 181 11.16 35.71 -8.31
CA ALA A 181 10.03 36.39 -8.93
C ALA A 181 9.28 37.35 -7.98
N SER A 182 9.56 37.31 -6.67
CA SER A 182 8.78 37.99 -5.63
C SER A 182 9.43 39.26 -5.07
N ILE A 183 8.64 40.09 -4.36
CA ILE A 183 9.03 41.41 -3.83
C ILE A 183 10.02 41.37 -2.65
N ASN A 184 10.12 40.27 -1.91
CA ASN A 184 10.90 40.22 -0.66
C ASN A 184 12.35 39.77 -0.84
N CYS A 185 13.14 40.48 -1.65
CA CYS A 185 14.57 40.19 -1.83
C CYS A 185 15.45 40.64 -0.65
N LYS A 186 14.93 41.50 0.24
CA LYS A 186 15.69 42.07 1.36
C LYS A 186 16.14 41.00 2.36
N GLU A 187 15.27 40.06 2.69
CA GLU A 187 15.58 38.95 3.62
C GLU A 187 16.80 38.13 3.14
N PHE A 188 16.88 37.85 1.83
CA PHE A 188 18.03 37.16 1.24
C PHE A 188 19.28 38.04 1.21
N ALA A 189 19.13 39.34 0.94
CA ALA A 189 20.24 40.28 0.90
C ALA A 189 20.91 40.44 2.26
N ASP A 190 20.10 40.56 3.31
CA ASP A 190 20.54 40.64 4.70
C ASP A 190 21.19 39.31 5.14
N TYR A 191 20.66 38.18 4.69
CA TYR A 191 21.21 36.86 5.02
C TYR A 191 22.62 36.61 4.44
N PHE A 192 22.88 37.09 3.21
CA PHE A 192 24.19 37.00 2.56
C PHE A 192 25.06 38.24 2.77
N ALA A 193 24.72 39.09 3.77
CA ALA A 193 25.50 40.28 4.07
C ALA A 193 26.96 39.94 4.44
N LEU A 194 27.89 40.71 3.90
CA LEU A 194 29.32 40.55 4.15
C LEU A 194 29.82 41.58 5.17
N PRO A 195 30.76 41.21 6.06
CA PRO A 195 31.40 42.16 6.97
C PRO A 195 32.36 43.08 6.18
N VAL A 196 32.07 44.39 6.17
CA VAL A 196 32.90 45.43 5.54
C VAL A 196 32.98 46.64 6.48
N HIS A 197 34.20 47.09 6.83
CA HIS A 197 34.48 48.29 7.65
C HIS A 197 33.53 48.52 8.84
N ASN A 198 33.58 47.65 9.87
CA ASN A 198 32.76 47.72 11.09
C ASN A 198 31.24 47.62 10.90
N GLY A 199 30.74 47.22 9.73
CA GLY A 199 29.33 46.98 9.46
C GLY A 199 29.08 45.73 8.59
N LEU A 200 27.81 45.35 8.45
CA LEU A 200 27.36 44.31 7.51
C LEU A 200 26.77 44.98 6.27
N ASN A 201 27.36 44.74 5.10
CA ASN A 201 26.84 45.24 3.83
C ASN A 201 25.95 44.18 3.18
N PRO A 202 24.65 44.44 2.94
CA PRO A 202 23.74 43.47 2.32
C PRO A 202 24.14 43.13 0.88
N ALA A 203 23.79 41.94 0.42
CA ALA A 203 24.07 41.51 -0.96
C ALA A 203 23.33 42.40 -1.98
N CYS A 204 23.96 42.61 -3.14
CA CYS A 204 23.43 43.49 -4.18
C CYS A 204 22.10 42.95 -4.73
N ILE A 205 21.07 43.81 -4.82
CA ILE A 205 19.77 43.48 -5.42
C ILE A 205 19.64 44.21 -6.75
N PHE A 206 19.51 43.45 -7.84
CA PHE A 206 19.20 43.95 -9.16
C PHE A 206 17.72 43.68 -9.50
N LYS A 207 16.95 44.74 -9.80
CA LYS A 207 15.53 44.64 -10.13
C LYS A 207 15.30 44.85 -11.62
N VAL A 208 14.58 43.92 -12.23
CA VAL A 208 14.22 43.95 -13.65
C VAL A 208 12.72 44.19 -13.73
N GLU A 209 12.33 45.34 -14.26
CA GLU A 209 10.93 45.63 -14.56
C GLU A 209 10.47 44.76 -15.73
N GLY A 210 9.35 44.07 -15.56
CA GLY A 210 8.72 43.32 -16.64
C GLY A 210 7.70 44.19 -17.38
N ASN A 211 7.40 43.83 -18.63
CA ASN A 211 6.25 44.36 -19.39
C ASN A 211 5.13 43.30 -19.51
N PRO A 212 4.52 42.79 -18.42
CA PRO A 212 3.39 41.89 -18.54
C PRO A 212 2.17 42.62 -19.12
N TYR A 213 1.34 41.92 -19.89
CA TYR A 213 0.04 42.46 -20.29
C TYR A 213 -0.83 42.68 -19.05
N ALA A 214 -1.75 43.64 -19.11
CA ALA A 214 -2.68 43.90 -18.01
C ALA A 214 -3.50 42.63 -17.64
N ILE A 215 -3.63 42.36 -16.34
CA ILE A 215 -4.43 41.27 -15.80
C ILE A 215 -5.50 41.86 -14.90
N GLU A 216 -6.76 41.56 -15.19
CA GLU A 216 -7.88 41.95 -14.33
C GLU A 216 -8.17 40.87 -13.29
N GLU A 217 -8.48 41.29 -12.07
CA GLU A 217 -8.77 40.41 -10.93
C GLU A 217 -10.24 40.54 -10.53
N TYR A 218 -10.90 39.39 -10.37
CA TYR A 218 -12.27 39.28 -9.93
C TYR A 218 -12.36 38.36 -8.71
N TYR A 219 -13.21 38.73 -7.76
CA TYR A 219 -13.53 37.97 -6.55
C TYR A 219 -14.97 37.45 -6.63
N LEU A 220 -15.39 36.58 -5.70
CA LEU A 220 -16.77 36.08 -5.66
C LEU A 220 -17.79 37.24 -5.62
N ASP A 221 -17.47 38.33 -4.92
CA ASP A 221 -18.35 39.49 -4.83
C ASP A 221 -18.65 40.13 -6.19
N ASP A 222 -17.69 40.10 -7.11
CA ASP A 222 -17.81 40.67 -8.46
C ASP A 222 -18.60 39.74 -9.40
N LEU A 223 -18.75 38.46 -9.05
CA LEU A 223 -19.41 37.44 -9.86
C LEU A 223 -20.92 37.31 -9.59
N LYS A 224 -21.45 37.95 -8.54
CA LYS A 224 -22.86 37.81 -8.10
C LYS A 224 -23.88 38.15 -9.18
N HIS A 225 -23.53 39.06 -10.09
CA HIS A 225 -24.40 39.47 -11.21
C HIS A 225 -24.29 38.57 -12.44
N ALA A 226 -23.20 37.80 -12.57
CA ALA A 226 -22.91 36.97 -13.73
C ALA A 226 -23.20 35.48 -13.50
N VAL A 227 -23.07 35.01 -12.27
CA VAL A 227 -23.28 33.61 -11.88
C VAL A 227 -24.13 33.58 -10.61
N HIS A 228 -25.22 32.82 -10.61
CA HIS A 228 -26.04 32.62 -9.42
C HIS A 228 -25.43 31.52 -8.54
N PHE A 229 -25.04 31.86 -7.32
CA PHE A 229 -24.50 30.90 -6.36
C PHE A 229 -24.80 31.35 -4.92
N GLN A 230 -24.89 30.38 -4.01
CA GLN A 230 -25.02 30.61 -2.58
C GLN A 230 -23.95 29.79 -1.85
N LEU A 231 -22.95 30.46 -1.30
CA LEU A 231 -21.80 29.83 -0.65
C LEU A 231 -21.82 30.10 0.85
N PRO A 232 -21.40 29.12 1.69
CA PRO A 232 -21.21 29.36 3.12
C PRO A 232 -20.06 30.36 3.35
N PRO A 233 -20.06 31.09 4.48
CA PRO A 233 -19.00 32.05 4.80
C PRO A 233 -17.66 31.34 4.93
N GLN A 234 -16.64 31.88 4.26
CA GLN A 234 -15.28 31.33 4.28
C GLN A 234 -14.59 31.66 5.61
N ARG A 235 -13.94 30.66 6.22
CA ARG A 235 -13.20 30.77 7.48
C ARG A 235 -11.78 30.26 7.32
N ILE A 236 -10.83 30.86 8.05
CA ILE A 236 -9.41 30.49 7.92
C ILE A 236 -9.14 29.11 8.54
N GLU A 237 -9.87 28.75 9.60
CA GLU A 237 -9.73 27.49 10.34
C GLU A 237 -10.36 26.29 9.62
N GLU A 238 -11.30 26.53 8.71
CA GLU A 238 -12.09 25.50 8.02
C GLU A 238 -11.96 25.63 6.48
N PRO A 239 -10.75 25.43 5.92
CA PRO A 239 -10.55 25.45 4.47
C PRO A 239 -11.29 24.26 3.84
N MET A 240 -12.22 24.54 2.94
CA MET A 240 -13.00 23.52 2.24
C MET A 240 -13.41 23.97 0.83
N ILE A 241 -13.68 22.99 -0.04
CA ILE A 241 -14.32 23.22 -1.34
C ILE A 241 -15.70 22.61 -1.29
N VAL A 242 -16.74 23.44 -1.38
CA VAL A 242 -18.13 22.99 -1.49
C VAL A 242 -18.51 22.75 -2.95
N ARG A 243 -19.58 21.98 -3.18
CA ARG A 243 -20.02 21.59 -4.53
C ARG A 243 -20.29 22.80 -5.42
N GLU A 244 -20.91 23.83 -4.85
CA GLU A 244 -21.32 25.06 -5.52
C GLU A 244 -20.10 25.82 -6.08
N MET A 245 -18.91 25.71 -5.47
CA MET A 245 -17.69 26.32 -6.02
C MET A 245 -17.26 25.67 -7.35
N TYR A 246 -17.45 24.36 -7.50
CA TYR A 246 -17.21 23.67 -8.78
C TYR A 246 -18.22 24.13 -9.83
N GLU A 247 -19.48 24.33 -9.45
CA GLU A 247 -20.54 24.81 -10.33
C GLU A 247 -20.27 26.25 -10.80
N VAL A 248 -19.74 27.13 -9.93
CA VAL A 248 -19.24 28.45 -10.31
C VAL A 248 -18.08 28.35 -11.31
N ALA A 249 -17.09 27.49 -11.06
CA ALA A 249 -15.96 27.31 -11.97
C ALA A 249 -16.40 26.80 -13.35
N VAL A 250 -17.34 25.86 -13.40
CA VAL A 250 -17.93 25.36 -14.65
C VAL A 250 -18.68 26.48 -15.38
N SER A 251 -19.47 27.29 -14.66
CA SER A 251 -20.23 28.41 -15.22
C SER A 251 -19.32 29.48 -15.81
N LEU A 252 -18.20 29.77 -15.14
CA LEU A 252 -17.16 30.67 -15.66
C LEU A 252 -16.57 30.14 -16.99
N ILE A 253 -16.19 28.86 -17.05
CA ILE A 253 -15.64 28.26 -18.28
C ILE A 253 -16.64 28.35 -19.44
N LEU A 254 -17.93 28.12 -19.16
CA LEU A 254 -19.01 28.28 -20.15
C LEU A 254 -19.13 29.74 -20.62
N SER A 255 -19.11 30.70 -19.70
CA SER A 255 -19.20 32.13 -20.02
C SER A 255 -18.04 32.61 -20.89
N PHE A 256 -16.82 32.09 -20.68
CA PHE A 256 -15.65 32.45 -21.49
C PHE A 256 -15.82 31.98 -22.94
N ASP A 257 -16.41 30.81 -23.15
CA ASP A 257 -16.76 30.31 -24.48
C ASP A 257 -17.76 31.23 -25.18
N GLU A 258 -18.78 31.71 -24.47
CA GLU A 258 -19.78 32.63 -25.04
C GLU A 258 -19.21 34.02 -25.37
N LEU A 259 -18.38 34.57 -24.48
CA LEU A 259 -17.73 35.87 -24.66
C LEU A 259 -16.83 35.89 -25.90
N GLU A 260 -16.03 34.83 -26.10
CA GLU A 260 -15.11 34.74 -27.23
C GLU A 260 -15.80 34.36 -28.55
N MET A 261 -16.96 33.69 -28.50
CA MET A 261 -17.79 33.49 -29.69
C MET A 261 -18.47 34.76 -30.19
N LYS A 262 -18.89 35.65 -29.27
CA LYS A 262 -19.53 36.93 -29.63
C LYS A 262 -18.55 37.95 -30.19
N SER A 263 -17.25 37.85 -29.87
CA SER A 263 -16.25 38.86 -30.21
C SER A 263 -15.54 38.68 -31.55
N ASN A 264 -15.60 37.52 -32.22
CA ASN A 264 -14.85 37.27 -33.47
C ASN A 264 -15.66 36.51 -34.53
N SER A 265 -15.83 37.13 -35.70
CA SER A 265 -16.18 36.47 -36.97
C SER A 265 -14.91 35.88 -37.60
N VAL A 266 -14.97 34.60 -37.99
CA VAL A 266 -13.88 33.74 -38.54
C VAL A 266 -13.00 33.07 -37.47
N ALA A 267 -12.86 31.76 -37.60
CA ALA A 267 -12.25 30.81 -36.66
C ALA A 267 -10.85 31.20 -36.14
N SER A 268 -10.78 31.96 -35.05
CA SER A 268 -9.54 32.31 -34.34
C SER A 268 -9.43 31.58 -32.99
N GLU A 269 -8.20 31.37 -32.54
CA GLU A 269 -7.79 30.55 -31.40
C GLU A 269 -8.50 30.96 -30.09
N ARG A 270 -9.07 29.97 -29.38
CA ARG A 270 -9.73 30.21 -28.07
C ARG A 270 -8.68 30.30 -26.96
N GLY A 271 -8.86 31.23 -26.02
CA GLY A 271 -7.93 31.37 -24.90
C GLY A 271 -7.98 30.16 -23.95
N SER A 272 -6.80 29.68 -23.52
CA SER A 272 -6.71 28.53 -22.60
C SER A 272 -7.09 28.92 -21.17
N VAL A 273 -7.73 28.00 -20.46
CA VAL A 273 -8.15 28.17 -19.06
C VAL A 273 -7.28 27.32 -18.14
N LEU A 274 -6.73 27.92 -17.09
CA LEU A 274 -5.97 27.24 -16.04
C LEU A 274 -6.74 27.29 -14.72
N VAL A 275 -7.04 26.12 -14.14
CA VAL A 275 -7.79 25.99 -12.89
C VAL A 275 -6.86 25.45 -11.81
N PHE A 276 -6.68 26.19 -10.72
CA PHE A 276 -5.89 25.78 -9.56
C PHE A 276 -6.76 25.06 -8.52
N LEU A 277 -6.44 23.78 -8.28
CA LEU A 277 -7.10 22.89 -7.33
C LEU A 277 -6.07 22.32 -6.33
N PRO A 278 -6.47 21.95 -5.10
CA PRO A 278 -5.52 21.59 -4.04
C PRO A 278 -4.93 20.18 -4.18
N GLY A 279 -5.56 19.27 -4.91
CA GLY A 279 -5.12 17.87 -4.99
C GLY A 279 -5.78 17.05 -6.10
N LEU A 280 -5.38 15.79 -6.20
CA LEU A 280 -5.83 14.88 -7.27
C LEU A 280 -7.32 14.55 -7.17
N ASN A 281 -7.85 14.36 -5.98
CA ASN A 281 -9.28 14.07 -5.78
C ASN A 281 -10.15 15.22 -6.33
N GLU A 282 -9.74 16.45 -6.03
CA GLU A 282 -10.43 17.66 -6.48
C GLU A 282 -10.28 17.85 -8.01
N ILE A 283 -9.12 17.51 -8.58
CA ILE A 283 -8.90 17.46 -10.04
C ILE A 283 -9.82 16.44 -10.71
N SER A 284 -9.91 15.21 -10.17
CA SER A 284 -10.77 14.15 -10.71
C SER A 284 -12.26 14.52 -10.61
N TYR A 285 -12.67 15.16 -9.52
CA TYR A 285 -14.05 15.64 -9.35
C TYR A 285 -14.38 16.73 -10.37
N MET A 286 -13.52 17.75 -10.52
CA MET A 286 -13.70 18.81 -11.52
C MET A 286 -13.71 18.26 -12.96
N HIS A 287 -12.81 17.32 -13.27
CA HIS A 287 -12.79 16.63 -14.56
C HIS A 287 -14.13 15.93 -14.84
N SER A 288 -14.70 15.26 -13.84
CA SER A 288 -16.01 14.60 -13.96
C SER A 288 -17.14 15.61 -14.20
N CYS A 289 -17.12 16.75 -13.50
CA CYS A 289 -18.08 17.84 -13.70
C CYS A 289 -18.03 18.38 -15.12
N LEU A 290 -16.83 18.57 -15.69
CA LEU A 290 -16.64 19.05 -17.06
C LEU A 290 -17.03 17.98 -18.11
N SER A 291 -16.76 16.71 -17.83
CA SER A 291 -17.05 15.59 -18.75
C SER A 291 -18.54 15.32 -18.90
N ASN A 292 -19.34 15.62 -17.87
CA ASN A 292 -20.80 15.45 -17.89
C ASN A 292 -21.52 16.46 -18.80
N ILE A 293 -20.82 17.49 -19.30
CA ILE A 293 -21.39 18.51 -20.17
C ILE A 293 -21.28 18.04 -21.62
N LEU A 294 -22.39 17.54 -22.16
CA LEU A 294 -22.49 17.10 -23.54
C LEU A 294 -22.39 18.29 -24.52
N ASN A 295 -21.83 18.05 -25.72
CA ASN A 295 -21.77 18.99 -26.85
C ASN A 295 -20.81 20.19 -26.75
N LYS A 296 -19.77 20.15 -25.91
CA LYS A 296 -18.71 21.18 -25.87
C LYS A 296 -17.39 20.66 -26.42
N ARG A 297 -16.66 21.51 -27.16
CA ARG A 297 -15.36 21.21 -27.75
C ARG A 297 -14.24 21.59 -26.77
N TRP A 298 -14.07 20.82 -25.71
CA TRP A 298 -13.02 21.06 -24.69
C TRP A 298 -11.97 19.96 -24.68
N GLN A 299 -10.71 20.34 -24.52
CA GLN A 299 -9.59 19.42 -24.25
C GLN A 299 -9.13 19.64 -22.81
N VAL A 300 -9.45 18.70 -21.93
CA VAL A 300 -9.18 18.79 -20.48
C VAL A 300 -7.88 18.05 -20.15
N TYR A 301 -6.91 18.75 -19.54
CA TYR A 301 -5.60 18.20 -19.18
C TYR A 301 -5.37 18.27 -17.67
N PRO A 302 -5.35 17.13 -16.96
CA PRO A 302 -4.99 17.10 -15.54
C PRO A 302 -3.46 17.17 -15.36
N ILE A 303 -3.00 18.08 -14.49
CA ILE A 303 -1.58 18.25 -14.13
C ILE A 303 -1.43 18.12 -12.62
N HIS A 304 -0.86 16.99 -12.20
CA HIS A 304 -0.57 16.68 -10.81
C HIS A 304 0.79 15.96 -10.71
N SER A 305 1.44 15.98 -9.55
CA SER A 305 2.82 15.48 -9.38
C SER A 305 2.96 13.98 -9.62
N CYS A 306 1.87 13.22 -9.49
CA CYS A 306 1.83 11.80 -9.85
C CYS A 306 1.26 11.50 -11.25
N VAL A 307 0.90 12.51 -12.03
CA VAL A 307 0.75 12.39 -13.50
C VAL A 307 2.16 12.34 -14.09
N THR A 308 2.35 11.57 -15.16
CA THR A 308 3.68 11.27 -15.69
C THR A 308 4.27 12.44 -16.50
N LEU A 309 5.60 12.47 -16.68
CA LEU A 309 6.26 13.57 -17.41
C LEU A 309 5.77 13.72 -18.86
N GLU A 310 5.46 12.63 -19.57
CA GLU A 310 4.90 12.73 -20.94
C GLU A 310 3.48 13.25 -20.94
N GLU A 311 2.62 12.79 -20.01
CA GLU A 311 1.25 13.29 -19.89
C GLU A 311 1.22 14.77 -19.51
N GLN A 312 2.11 15.19 -18.61
CA GLN A 312 2.32 16.59 -18.30
C GLN A 312 2.83 17.37 -19.52
N SER A 313 3.67 16.75 -20.36
CA SER A 313 4.21 17.38 -21.57
C SER A 313 3.13 17.62 -22.64
N ASN A 314 2.04 16.85 -22.63
CA ASN A 314 0.91 17.04 -23.56
C ASN A 314 0.24 18.41 -23.42
N VAL A 315 0.38 19.10 -22.28
CA VAL A 315 -0.18 20.45 -22.09
C VAL A 315 0.47 21.49 -23.01
N PHE A 316 1.73 21.27 -23.41
CA PHE A 316 2.48 22.17 -24.27
C PHE A 316 2.17 21.98 -25.75
N LEU A 317 1.40 20.95 -26.11
CA LEU A 317 0.96 20.74 -27.48
C LEU A 317 -0.02 21.85 -27.90
N PRO A 318 0.03 22.29 -29.17
CA PRO A 318 -0.94 23.24 -29.69
C PRO A 318 -2.36 22.67 -29.62
N THR A 319 -3.34 23.53 -29.33
CA THR A 319 -4.75 23.15 -29.27
C THR A 319 -5.29 22.75 -30.63
N VAL A 320 -6.19 21.77 -30.65
CA VAL A 320 -6.93 21.45 -31.88
C VAL A 320 -7.82 22.64 -32.25
N PRO A 321 -7.82 23.10 -33.52
CA PRO A 321 -8.64 24.24 -33.94
C PRO A 321 -10.11 24.07 -33.57
N GLY A 322 -10.69 25.12 -32.98
CA GLY A 322 -12.10 25.13 -32.53
C GLY A 322 -12.36 24.43 -31.19
N TYR A 323 -11.34 23.85 -30.53
CA TYR A 323 -11.41 23.38 -29.16
C TYR A 323 -10.82 24.40 -28.18
N ARG A 324 -11.31 24.42 -26.94
CA ARG A 324 -10.71 25.16 -25.81
C ARG A 324 -9.87 24.21 -24.96
N LYS A 325 -8.65 24.62 -24.62
CA LYS A 325 -7.81 23.92 -23.63
C LYS A 325 -8.24 24.31 -22.22
N VAL A 326 -8.51 23.32 -21.38
CA VAL A 326 -8.79 23.48 -19.95
C VAL A 326 -7.76 22.67 -19.17
N ILE A 327 -6.98 23.34 -18.34
CA ILE A 327 -5.88 22.74 -17.58
C ILE A 327 -6.28 22.71 -16.12
N LEU A 328 -6.35 21.51 -15.53
CA LEU A 328 -6.68 21.32 -14.12
C LEU A 328 -5.39 21.01 -13.37
N SER A 329 -4.91 21.91 -12.51
CA SER A 329 -3.57 21.79 -11.93
C SER A 329 -3.53 22.10 -10.44
N THR A 330 -2.55 21.52 -9.74
CA THR A 330 -2.13 21.99 -8.41
C THR A 330 -1.13 23.14 -8.50
N ASN A 331 -0.41 23.43 -7.41
CA ASN A 331 0.70 24.37 -7.37
C ASN A 331 1.91 24.01 -8.28
N ILE A 332 1.79 23.01 -9.16
CA ILE A 332 2.82 22.63 -10.14
C ILE A 332 2.99 23.65 -11.25
N THR A 333 1.89 24.26 -11.66
CA THR A 333 1.90 25.31 -12.68
C THR A 333 2.13 26.71 -12.11
N GLU A 334 2.36 26.82 -10.80
CA GLU A 334 2.54 28.11 -10.10
C GLU A 334 3.85 28.80 -10.45
N SER A 335 4.94 28.05 -10.67
CA SER A 335 6.31 28.57 -10.82
C SER A 335 7.01 28.03 -12.06
N SER A 336 7.39 26.74 -12.04
CA SER A 336 8.37 26.11 -12.96
C SER A 336 7.81 25.57 -14.28
N VAL A 337 6.48 25.46 -14.42
CA VAL A 337 5.82 25.08 -15.67
C VAL A 337 5.08 26.27 -16.25
N THR A 338 5.43 26.65 -17.49
CA THR A 338 4.87 27.83 -18.15
C THR A 338 4.13 27.42 -19.43
N VAL A 339 2.81 27.56 -19.41
CA VAL A 339 1.95 27.33 -20.57
C VAL A 339 1.68 28.68 -21.24
N PRO A 340 2.12 28.92 -22.49
CA PRO A 340 2.18 30.26 -23.09
C PRO A 340 0.80 30.84 -23.51
N ASP A 341 -0.19 29.98 -23.74
CA ASP A 341 -1.53 30.31 -24.28
C ASP A 341 -2.61 30.54 -23.19
N VAL A 342 -2.23 30.62 -21.92
CA VAL A 342 -3.18 30.84 -20.80
C VAL A 342 -3.69 32.27 -20.80
N LYS A 343 -5.02 32.42 -20.95
CA LYS A 343 -5.73 33.71 -20.90
C LYS A 343 -6.57 33.88 -19.64
N TYR A 344 -7.17 32.79 -19.16
CA TYR A 344 -8.05 32.78 -17.99
C TYR A 344 -7.46 31.91 -16.88
N VAL A 345 -7.41 32.43 -15.66
CA VAL A 345 -7.05 31.69 -14.45
C VAL A 345 -8.25 31.63 -13.51
N ILE A 346 -8.60 30.43 -13.05
CA ILE A 346 -9.59 30.22 -11.98
C ILE A 346 -8.83 29.67 -10.76
N ASP A 347 -8.82 30.44 -9.68
CA ASP A 347 -8.06 30.14 -8.48
C ASP A 347 -9.01 29.86 -7.30
N PHE A 348 -9.01 28.60 -6.82
CA PHE A 348 -9.73 28.24 -5.60
C PHE A 348 -9.05 28.78 -4.33
N CYS A 349 -7.86 29.37 -4.45
CA CYS A 349 -7.05 29.93 -3.35
C CYS A 349 -6.73 28.92 -2.24
N LEU A 350 -6.76 27.62 -2.56
CA LEU A 350 -6.43 26.54 -1.64
C LEU A 350 -5.17 25.79 -2.11
N THR A 351 -4.50 25.17 -1.16
CA THR A 351 -3.32 24.33 -1.38
C THR A 351 -3.24 23.26 -0.30
N ARG A 352 -2.50 22.18 -0.55
CA ARG A 352 -2.20 21.17 0.45
C ARG A 352 -0.79 21.39 1.00
N THR A 353 -0.67 21.54 2.31
CA THR A 353 0.61 21.77 3.00
C THR A 353 0.89 20.62 3.95
N LEU A 354 2.14 20.15 3.97
CA LEU A 354 2.60 19.13 4.91
C LEU A 354 2.75 19.77 6.29
N VAL A 355 2.08 19.20 7.28
CA VAL A 355 2.15 19.64 8.68
C VAL A 355 2.55 18.46 9.54
N CYS A 356 3.62 18.65 10.31
CA CYS A 356 4.09 17.69 11.30
C CYS A 356 3.38 17.93 12.65
N ASP A 357 2.81 16.88 13.24
CA ASP A 357 2.28 16.92 14.60
C ASP A 357 3.44 17.12 15.60
N LYS A 358 3.34 18.15 16.44
CA LYS A 358 4.43 18.52 17.37
C LYS A 358 4.69 17.49 18.46
N GLN A 359 3.75 16.60 18.75
CA GLN A 359 3.89 15.57 19.78
C GLN A 359 4.38 14.26 19.17
N THR A 360 3.83 13.84 18.03
CA THR A 360 4.12 12.52 17.46
C THR A 360 5.14 12.52 16.32
N SER A 361 5.48 13.71 15.82
CA SER A 361 6.18 13.89 14.54
C SER A 361 5.49 13.23 13.33
N TYR A 362 4.21 12.84 13.45
CA TYR A 362 3.48 12.27 12.32
C TYR A 362 3.14 13.36 11.32
N GLN A 363 3.33 13.02 10.06
CA GLN A 363 3.01 13.90 8.95
C GLN A 363 1.51 13.84 8.64
N SER A 364 0.92 15.01 8.39
CA SER A 364 -0.45 15.15 7.90
C SER A 364 -0.46 16.14 6.73
N LEU A 365 -1.11 15.77 5.63
CA LEU A 365 -1.27 16.67 4.49
C LEU A 365 -2.58 17.44 4.66
N ARG A 366 -2.50 18.67 5.14
CA ARG A 366 -3.68 19.48 5.47
C ARG A 366 -4.05 20.39 4.31
N LEU A 367 -5.35 20.54 4.07
CA LEU A 367 -5.87 21.56 3.18
C LEU A 367 -5.72 22.91 3.89
N CYS A 368 -5.16 23.91 3.21
CA CYS A 368 -4.89 25.24 3.74
C CYS A 368 -5.21 26.30 2.69
N TRP A 369 -5.46 27.52 3.12
CA TRP A 369 -5.52 28.69 2.24
C TRP A 369 -4.13 29.02 1.69
N ALA A 370 -4.03 29.22 0.38
CA ALA A 370 -2.80 29.63 -0.28
C ALA A 370 -2.49 31.10 0.04
N SER A 371 -1.21 31.43 0.25
CA SER A 371 -0.81 32.81 0.57
C SER A 371 -1.10 33.77 -0.57
N LYS A 372 -1.21 35.07 -0.28
CA LYS A 372 -1.38 36.10 -1.32
C LYS A 372 -0.25 36.09 -2.33
N MET A 373 0.98 35.78 -1.88
CA MET A 373 2.12 35.62 -2.77
C MET A 373 1.94 34.46 -3.76
N ASN A 374 1.52 33.28 -3.29
CA ASN A 374 1.27 32.13 -4.17
C ASN A 374 0.17 32.44 -5.18
N CYS A 375 -0.93 32.97 -4.68
CA CYS A 375 -2.08 33.42 -5.44
C CYS A 375 -1.72 34.51 -6.48
N SER A 376 -0.76 35.39 -6.19
CA SER A 376 -0.26 36.39 -7.15
C SER A 376 0.58 35.77 -8.26
N GLN A 377 1.32 34.69 -7.97
CA GLN A 377 2.02 33.90 -9.00
C GLN A 377 1.05 33.17 -9.91
N ARG A 378 -0.01 32.58 -9.34
CA ARG A 378 -1.13 31.98 -10.09
C ARG A 378 -1.75 32.99 -11.05
N LYS A 379 -2.03 34.21 -10.57
CA LYS A 379 -2.50 35.33 -11.40
C LYS A 379 -1.56 35.61 -12.58
N GLY A 380 -0.25 35.71 -12.32
CA GLY A 380 0.77 35.97 -13.36
C GLY A 380 0.92 34.88 -14.43
N ARG A 381 0.15 33.78 -14.33
CA ARG A 381 0.01 32.80 -15.41
C ARG A 381 -0.93 33.29 -16.51
N ALA A 382 -1.89 34.14 -16.19
CA ALA A 382 -2.59 34.97 -17.16
C ALA A 382 -1.72 36.20 -17.49
N GLY A 383 -1.81 36.77 -18.70
CA GLY A 383 -1.11 38.03 -19.02
C GLY A 383 0.26 37.91 -19.70
N ARG A 384 0.65 36.72 -20.18
CA ARG A 384 1.94 36.49 -20.85
C ARG A 384 1.95 36.83 -22.33
N SER A 385 0.90 36.42 -23.04
CA SER A 385 0.77 36.59 -24.50
C SER A 385 -0.28 37.63 -24.88
N SER A 386 -1.24 37.91 -24.00
CA SER A 386 -2.34 38.85 -24.23
C SER A 386 -2.93 39.33 -22.89
N LYS A 387 -3.88 40.29 -22.93
CA LYS A 387 -4.66 40.71 -21.76
C LYS A 387 -5.29 39.49 -21.07
N GLY A 388 -5.02 39.33 -19.77
CA GLY A 388 -5.42 38.16 -18.98
C GLY A 388 -6.50 38.47 -17.94
N TYR A 389 -7.14 37.41 -17.43
CA TYR A 389 -8.16 37.51 -16.39
C TYR A 389 -7.94 36.46 -15.30
N CYS A 390 -8.05 36.86 -14.03
CA CYS A 390 -7.90 35.99 -12.87
C CYS A 390 -9.16 36.05 -12.00
N TYR A 391 -9.78 34.90 -11.77
CA TYR A 391 -10.99 34.74 -10.98
C TYR A 391 -10.67 33.99 -9.69
N ARG A 392 -10.76 34.68 -8.57
CA ARG A 392 -10.52 34.13 -7.24
C ARG A 392 -11.84 33.70 -6.62
N LEU A 393 -11.97 32.43 -6.26
CA LEU A 393 -13.16 31.90 -5.61
C LEU A 393 -13.15 32.16 -4.10
N VAL A 394 -12.87 33.42 -3.73
CA VAL A 394 -12.95 33.94 -2.36
C VAL A 394 -13.64 35.30 -2.31
N HIS A 395 -14.24 35.63 -1.18
CA HIS A 395 -14.78 36.98 -0.93
C HIS A 395 -13.65 37.99 -0.73
N LYS A 396 -13.87 39.24 -1.17
CA LYS A 396 -12.86 40.31 -1.13
C LYS A 396 -12.45 40.67 0.29
N ASN A 397 -13.42 40.75 1.22
CA ASN A 397 -13.14 41.03 2.64
C ASN A 397 -12.30 39.90 3.26
N PHE A 398 -12.64 38.64 2.94
CA PHE A 398 -11.89 37.47 3.41
C PHE A 398 -10.44 37.50 2.91
N TRP A 399 -10.26 37.84 1.62
CA TRP A 399 -8.94 38.00 1.01
C TRP A 399 -8.10 39.09 1.68
N THR A 400 -8.67 40.25 1.98
CA THR A 400 -7.92 41.38 2.55
C THR A 400 -7.51 41.14 3.99
N GLU A 401 -8.41 40.60 4.82
CA GLU A 401 -8.26 40.54 6.28
C GLU A 401 -7.63 39.23 6.78
N PHE A 402 -7.89 38.08 6.13
CA PHE A 402 -7.55 36.77 6.70
C PHE A 402 -6.48 36.00 5.93
N ILE A 403 -6.38 36.15 4.60
CA ILE A 403 -5.38 35.40 3.80
C ILE A 403 -3.96 35.91 4.12
N PRO A 404 -3.02 35.02 4.50
CA PRO A 404 -1.66 35.43 4.86
C PRO A 404 -0.87 35.92 3.64
N GLU A 405 0.01 36.89 3.84
CA GLU A 405 0.87 37.42 2.77
C GLU A 405 1.85 36.38 2.23
N LYS A 406 2.43 35.56 3.11
CA LYS A 406 3.49 34.59 2.79
C LYS A 406 3.17 33.20 3.36
N SER A 407 3.66 32.17 2.69
CA SER A 407 3.68 30.80 3.20
C SER A 407 4.77 30.63 4.26
N VAL A 408 4.54 29.72 5.21
CA VAL A 408 5.56 29.29 6.17
C VAL A 408 6.62 28.46 5.43
N PRO A 409 7.93 28.73 5.60
CA PRO A 409 9.01 27.92 5.02
C PRO A 409 8.91 26.44 5.42
N GLU A 410 9.20 25.53 4.48
CA GLU A 410 9.04 24.08 4.73
C GLU A 410 9.95 23.57 5.85
N ILE A 411 11.16 24.13 5.98
CA ILE A 411 12.15 23.76 7.02
C ILE A 411 11.61 23.93 8.46
N LEU A 412 10.56 24.73 8.66
CA LEU A 412 9.92 24.94 9.95
C LEU A 412 8.80 23.93 10.24
N CYS A 413 8.38 23.14 9.24
CA CYS A 413 7.17 22.31 9.29
C CYS A 413 7.41 20.85 8.89
N CYS A 414 8.55 20.52 8.30
CA CYS A 414 8.91 19.16 7.88
C CYS A 414 9.82 18.43 8.89
N PRO A 415 9.88 17.09 8.87
CA PRO A 415 10.85 16.34 9.67
C PRO A 415 12.29 16.58 9.20
N LEU A 416 13.16 16.96 10.14
CA LEU A 416 14.54 17.39 9.85
C LEU A 416 15.54 16.24 9.68
N GLY A 417 15.10 14.98 9.68
CA GLY A 417 15.98 13.80 9.80
C GLY A 417 17.07 13.74 8.72
N ASN A 418 16.69 13.92 7.45
CA ASN A 418 17.64 13.96 6.34
C ASN A 418 18.60 15.17 6.44
N THR A 419 18.08 16.32 6.83
CA THR A 419 18.87 17.55 7.01
C THR A 419 19.92 17.36 8.12
N ILE A 420 19.56 16.80 9.27
CA ILE A 420 20.49 16.55 10.37
C ILE A 420 21.58 15.54 9.98
N LEU A 421 21.25 14.47 9.25
CA LEU A 421 22.27 13.53 8.76
C LEU A 421 23.24 14.19 7.77
N LYS A 422 22.74 15.04 6.86
CA LYS A 422 23.59 15.82 5.94
C LYS A 422 24.48 16.81 6.69
N VAL A 423 23.97 17.49 7.72
CA VAL A 423 24.77 18.34 8.62
C VAL A 423 25.91 17.55 9.25
N LYS A 424 25.62 16.33 9.74
CA LYS A 424 26.65 15.45 10.31
C LYS A 424 27.67 14.98 9.29
N MET A 425 27.29 14.76 8.02
CA MET A 425 28.26 14.47 6.96
C MET A 425 29.18 15.65 6.64
N LEU A 426 28.67 16.88 6.69
CA LEU A 426 29.46 18.09 6.43
C LEU A 426 30.57 18.30 7.45
N ASP A 427 30.33 17.92 8.71
CA ASP A 427 31.27 18.06 9.82
C ASP A 427 31.66 19.53 10.08
N MET A 428 30.64 20.39 10.21
CA MET A 428 30.78 21.84 10.40
C MET A 428 30.20 22.32 11.76
N GLY A 429 30.26 21.46 12.78
CA GLY A 429 29.73 21.73 14.12
C GLY A 429 28.44 20.97 14.45
N ALA A 430 27.88 21.25 15.63
CA ALA A 430 26.68 20.59 16.11
C ALA A 430 25.44 20.99 15.28
N PRO A 431 24.46 20.08 15.03
CA PRO A 431 23.28 20.41 14.25
C PRO A 431 22.50 21.62 14.75
N LYS A 432 22.39 21.76 16.08
CA LYS A 432 21.73 22.89 16.74
C LYS A 432 22.38 24.23 16.40
N GLU A 433 23.70 24.32 16.48
CA GLU A 433 24.46 25.54 16.20
C GLU A 433 24.43 25.91 14.72
N LEU A 434 24.55 24.91 13.84
CA LEU A 434 24.55 25.15 12.40
C LEU A 434 23.17 25.61 11.90
N LEU A 435 22.10 24.92 12.29
CA LEU A 435 20.73 25.24 11.90
C LEU A 435 20.23 26.56 12.50
N ALA A 436 20.78 27.00 13.63
CA ALA A 436 20.52 28.34 14.18
C ALA A 436 20.95 29.46 13.22
N THR A 437 21.86 29.18 12.27
CA THR A 437 22.31 30.14 11.26
C THR A 437 21.58 30.02 9.91
N ALA A 438 20.53 29.18 9.83
CA ALA A 438 19.68 29.08 8.64
C ALA A 438 18.89 30.37 8.39
N LEU A 439 18.36 30.55 7.16
CA LEU A 439 17.55 31.71 6.80
C LEU A 439 16.30 31.83 7.69
N SER A 440 15.66 30.70 7.98
CA SER A 440 14.61 30.58 8.99
C SER A 440 14.95 29.40 9.90
N PRO A 441 15.54 29.66 11.08
CA PRO A 441 15.97 28.59 11.99
C PRO A 441 14.79 27.74 12.48
N PRO A 442 14.89 26.39 12.40
CA PRO A 442 13.90 25.51 12.99
C PRO A 442 13.93 25.58 14.53
N SER A 443 12.84 25.14 15.16
CA SER A 443 12.76 25.17 16.62
C SER A 443 13.77 24.20 17.25
N VAL A 444 14.34 24.60 18.38
CA VAL A 444 15.32 23.78 19.11
C VAL A 444 14.72 22.43 19.51
N GLY A 445 13.48 22.42 19.99
CA GLY A 445 12.80 21.18 20.39
C GLY A 445 12.59 20.21 19.22
N ASP A 446 12.33 20.71 18.00
CA ASP A 446 12.19 19.85 16.82
C ASP A 446 13.52 19.25 16.39
N ILE A 447 14.62 20.01 16.49
CA ILE A 447 15.98 19.50 16.26
C ILE A 447 16.30 18.40 17.29
N GLU A 448 16.10 18.68 18.57
CA GLU A 448 16.40 17.77 19.69
C GLU A 448 15.60 16.46 19.56
N ARG A 449 14.29 16.54 19.31
CA ARG A 449 13.44 15.37 19.06
C ARG A 449 13.89 14.58 17.83
N THR A 450 14.24 15.26 16.74
CA THR A 450 14.70 14.58 15.52
C THR A 450 16.01 13.82 15.77
N ILE A 451 16.93 14.37 16.57
CA ILE A 451 18.18 13.69 16.94
C ILE A 451 17.88 12.41 17.74
N LEU A 452 16.95 12.48 18.69
CA LEU A 452 16.50 11.31 19.46
C LEU A 452 15.87 10.24 18.55
N GLN A 453 15.03 10.65 17.59
CA GLN A 453 14.46 9.73 16.59
C GLN A 453 15.53 9.11 15.67
N LEU A 454 16.57 9.85 15.30
CA LEU A 454 17.70 9.31 14.54
C LEU A 454 18.54 8.33 15.38
N LYS A 455 18.65 8.54 16.69
CA LYS A 455 19.25 7.57 17.63
C LYS A 455 18.41 6.31 17.74
N GLU A 456 17.08 6.43 17.86
CA GLU A 456 16.15 5.28 17.87
C GLU A 456 16.22 4.49 16.56
N LEU A 457 16.34 5.17 15.42
CA LEU A 457 16.52 4.53 14.12
C LEU A 457 17.86 3.74 14.03
N GLY A 458 18.87 4.12 14.83
CA GLY A 458 20.24 3.61 14.80
C GLY A 458 21.18 4.39 13.87
N ALA A 459 20.76 5.57 13.39
CA ALA A 459 21.55 6.42 12.49
C ALA A 459 22.62 7.23 13.22
N LEU A 460 22.38 7.54 14.50
CA LEU A 460 23.31 8.21 15.40
C LEU A 460 23.61 7.32 16.60
N LYS A 461 24.84 7.39 17.13
CA LYS A 461 25.26 6.59 18.29
C LYS A 461 24.47 6.99 19.55
N THR A 462 24.02 6.00 20.30
CA THR A 462 23.41 6.18 21.63
C THR A 462 24.50 6.27 22.70
N CYS A 463 24.61 7.41 23.37
CA CYS A 463 25.61 7.64 24.42
C CYS A 463 25.11 7.00 25.73
N VAL A 464 25.59 5.81 26.08
CA VAL A 464 25.15 5.07 27.29
C VAL A 464 26.19 5.15 28.43
N GLN A 465 27.42 5.62 28.17
CA GLN A 465 28.53 5.48 29.13
C GLN A 465 29.37 6.74 29.41
N THR A 466 29.05 7.91 28.85
CA THR A 466 29.83 9.16 29.05
C THR A 466 28.93 10.38 29.33
N LYS A 467 29.49 11.42 29.97
CA LYS A 467 28.86 12.75 30.22
C LYS A 467 28.67 13.55 28.91
N GLU A 468 28.06 12.95 27.90
CA GLU A 468 27.86 13.55 26.58
C GLU A 468 26.42 14.05 26.38
N ASN A 469 26.27 15.05 25.52
CA ASN A 469 24.99 15.68 25.23
C ASN A 469 24.00 14.68 24.58
N PRO A 470 22.83 14.40 25.19
CA PRO A 470 21.84 13.48 24.62
C PRO A 470 21.24 13.98 23.30
N TYR A 471 21.32 15.29 23.05
CA TYR A 471 20.86 15.93 21.82
C TYR A 471 21.99 16.11 20.81
N ASP A 472 23.05 15.30 20.89
CA ASP A 472 24.02 15.16 19.82
C ASP A 472 24.53 13.71 19.70
N GLY A 473 25.20 13.37 18.59
CA GLY A 473 25.82 12.05 18.42
C GLY A 473 26.62 11.90 17.13
N GLU A 474 27.56 10.95 17.13
CA GLU A 474 28.34 10.58 15.95
C GLU A 474 27.51 9.75 14.96
N LEU A 475 27.84 9.90 13.67
CA LEU A 475 27.19 9.19 12.58
C LEU A 475 27.61 7.71 12.55
N THR A 476 26.64 6.79 12.64
CA THR A 476 26.90 5.35 12.52
C THR A 476 27.13 4.95 11.06
N PHE A 477 27.54 3.70 10.80
CA PHE A 477 27.57 3.18 9.43
C PHE A 477 26.19 3.24 8.77
N LEU A 478 25.14 2.85 9.50
CA LEU A 478 23.75 3.01 9.05
C LEU A 478 23.47 4.47 8.71
N GLY A 479 23.78 5.42 9.61
CA GLY A 479 23.59 6.85 9.36
C GLY A 479 24.30 7.36 8.10
N ARG A 480 25.54 6.90 7.83
CA ARG A 480 26.29 7.22 6.60
C ARG A 480 25.58 6.71 5.35
N VAL A 481 25.05 5.49 5.37
CA VAL A 481 24.28 4.93 4.25
C VAL A 481 23.00 5.73 4.05
N LEU A 482 22.23 5.97 5.12
CA LEU A 482 20.96 6.70 5.06
C LEU A 482 21.10 8.10 4.47
N ALA A 483 22.17 8.81 4.82
CA ALA A 483 22.42 10.18 4.35
C ALA A 483 22.70 10.28 2.83
N GLN A 484 23.16 9.19 2.20
CA GLN A 484 23.54 9.16 0.78
C GLN A 484 22.48 8.53 -0.14
N LEU A 485 21.54 7.75 0.43
CA LEU A 485 20.48 7.12 -0.34
C LEU A 485 19.31 8.11 -0.59
N PRO A 486 18.75 8.15 -1.81
CA PRO A 486 17.66 9.05 -2.17
C PRO A 486 16.29 8.46 -1.79
N VAL A 487 16.15 7.92 -0.59
CA VAL A 487 14.94 7.26 -0.09
C VAL A 487 14.62 7.72 1.33
N HIS A 488 13.39 7.47 1.81
CA HIS A 488 13.06 7.73 3.21
C HIS A 488 13.95 6.93 4.17
N LEU A 489 14.30 7.51 5.33
CA LEU A 489 15.28 6.95 6.27
C LEU A 489 14.96 5.50 6.68
N ARG A 490 13.69 5.16 6.91
CA ARG A 490 13.26 3.79 7.25
C ARG A 490 13.42 2.80 6.09
N LEU A 491 13.25 3.25 4.84
CA LEU A 491 13.52 2.44 3.64
C LEU A 491 15.03 2.23 3.45
N GLY A 492 15.85 3.21 3.79
CA GLY A 492 17.29 3.02 3.84
C GLY A 492 17.70 1.97 4.89
N LYS A 493 17.06 1.97 6.06
CA LYS A 493 17.25 0.93 7.10
C LYS A 493 16.79 -0.44 6.60
N LEU A 494 15.67 -0.51 5.88
CA LEU A 494 15.18 -1.73 5.23
C LEU A 494 16.24 -2.32 4.28
N ILE A 495 16.88 -1.50 3.45
CA ILE A 495 17.92 -1.95 2.52
C ILE A 495 19.12 -2.52 3.28
N VAL A 496 19.57 -1.85 4.35
CA VAL A 496 20.71 -2.31 5.16
C VAL A 496 20.38 -3.61 5.88
N LEU A 497 19.22 -3.72 6.53
CA LEU A 497 18.77 -4.95 7.16
C LEU A 497 18.58 -6.07 6.13
N GLY A 498 18.08 -5.74 4.93
CA GLY A 498 17.98 -6.68 3.82
C GLY A 498 19.34 -7.26 3.41
N HIS A 499 20.40 -6.46 3.44
CA HIS A 499 21.76 -7.00 3.26
C HIS A 499 22.18 -7.91 4.42
N ILE A 500 21.97 -7.52 5.67
CA ILE A 500 22.36 -8.31 6.85
C ILE A 500 21.70 -9.69 6.87
N PHE A 501 20.42 -9.76 6.53
CA PHE A 501 19.63 -10.99 6.55
C PHE A 501 19.60 -11.73 5.20
N GLY A 502 20.30 -11.26 4.17
CA GLY A 502 20.38 -11.93 2.86
C GLY A 502 19.09 -11.84 2.01
N CYS A 503 18.31 -10.77 2.13
CA CYS A 503 17.13 -10.44 1.32
C CYS A 503 17.23 -9.04 0.68
N LEU A 504 18.43 -8.65 0.25
CA LEU A 504 18.73 -7.31 -0.27
C LEU A 504 17.93 -7.00 -1.54
N GLU A 505 17.73 -7.96 -2.44
CA GLU A 505 16.99 -7.74 -3.69
C GLU A 505 15.54 -7.35 -3.42
N GLU A 506 14.85 -8.10 -2.56
CA GLU A 506 13.49 -7.83 -2.16
C GLU A 506 13.37 -6.46 -1.48
N CYS A 507 14.30 -6.13 -0.58
CA CYS A 507 14.30 -4.85 0.11
C CYS A 507 14.56 -3.66 -0.84
N LEU A 508 15.40 -3.82 -1.86
CA LEU A 508 15.62 -2.81 -2.90
C LEU A 508 14.36 -2.58 -3.74
N ILE A 509 13.61 -3.65 -4.07
CA ILE A 509 12.33 -3.56 -4.78
C ILE A 509 11.32 -2.78 -3.94
N ILE A 510 11.16 -3.13 -2.66
CA ILE A 510 10.24 -2.45 -1.73
C ILE A 510 10.62 -0.96 -1.60
N ALA A 511 11.91 -0.66 -1.37
CA ALA A 511 12.38 0.71 -1.24
C ALA A 511 12.15 1.54 -2.50
N ALA A 512 12.36 0.96 -3.69
CA ALA A 512 12.10 1.62 -4.96
C ALA A 512 10.60 1.89 -5.16
N ALA A 513 9.74 0.89 -4.92
CA ALA A 513 8.30 1.01 -5.08
C ALA A 513 7.69 2.04 -4.13
N PHE A 514 8.06 2.05 -2.84
CA PHE A 514 7.53 3.01 -1.87
C PHE A 514 8.06 4.45 -2.09
N SER A 515 9.22 4.62 -2.71
CA SER A 515 9.75 5.96 -3.03
C SER A 515 9.05 6.63 -4.22
N LEU A 516 8.62 5.86 -5.22
CA LEU A 516 7.96 6.37 -6.43
C LEU A 516 6.43 6.23 -6.42
N ARG A 517 5.88 5.69 -5.31
CA ARG A 517 4.49 5.27 -5.07
C ARG A 517 4.14 3.92 -5.71
N ASN A 518 3.14 3.27 -5.12
CA ASN A 518 2.67 1.94 -5.48
C ASN A 518 2.24 1.85 -6.96
N PHE A 519 2.67 0.81 -7.68
CA PHE A 519 2.35 0.58 -9.10
C PHE A 519 1.05 -0.22 -9.32
N PHE A 520 0.40 -0.71 -8.27
CA PHE A 520 -0.94 -1.30 -8.37
C PHE A 520 -1.94 -0.23 -8.81
N ALA A 521 -2.66 -0.54 -9.89
CA ALA A 521 -3.68 0.32 -10.46
C ALA A 521 -5.00 0.17 -9.70
N VAL A 522 -5.65 1.30 -9.44
CA VAL A 522 -7.00 1.33 -8.84
C VAL A 522 -7.94 2.10 -9.78
N PRO A 523 -8.52 1.42 -10.80
CA PRO A 523 -9.46 2.07 -11.70
C PRO A 523 -10.73 2.52 -10.95
N PHE A 524 -11.26 3.70 -11.32
CA PHE A 524 -12.38 4.42 -10.67
C PHE A 524 -13.69 3.61 -10.49
N LYS A 525 -13.81 2.42 -11.09
CA LYS A 525 -14.99 1.54 -10.98
C LYS A 525 -14.66 0.08 -10.68
N GLN A 526 -13.39 -0.27 -10.53
CA GLN A 526 -12.90 -1.65 -10.36
C GLN A 526 -12.04 -1.78 -9.10
N HIS A 527 -12.41 -1.06 -8.04
CA HIS A 527 -11.68 -1.08 -6.76
C HIS A 527 -11.61 -2.48 -6.14
N VAL A 528 -12.68 -3.28 -6.29
CA VAL A 528 -12.75 -4.66 -5.79
C VAL A 528 -11.81 -5.58 -6.58
N ASP A 529 -11.78 -5.45 -7.91
CA ASP A 529 -10.92 -6.27 -8.77
C ASP A 529 -9.43 -5.91 -8.60
N GLY A 530 -9.10 -4.63 -8.42
CA GLY A 530 -7.74 -4.20 -8.09
C GLY A 530 -7.28 -4.78 -6.75
N TYR A 531 -8.15 -4.77 -5.74
CA TYR A 531 -7.86 -5.37 -4.43
C TYR A 531 -7.70 -6.91 -4.53
N ARG A 532 -8.55 -7.60 -5.32
CA ARG A 532 -8.40 -9.03 -5.61
C ARG A 532 -7.03 -9.35 -6.21
N ASN A 533 -6.61 -8.61 -7.24
CA ASN A 533 -5.32 -8.89 -7.89
C ASN A 533 -4.15 -8.64 -6.94
N LYS A 534 -4.22 -7.61 -6.11
CA LYS A 534 -3.23 -7.35 -5.07
C LYS A 534 -3.18 -8.48 -4.03
N LEU A 535 -4.33 -9.03 -3.62
CA LEU A 535 -4.42 -10.22 -2.76
C LEU A 535 -3.77 -11.46 -3.40
N VAL A 536 -3.97 -11.67 -4.70
CA VAL A 536 -3.35 -12.80 -5.43
C VAL A 536 -1.83 -12.72 -5.36
N PHE A 537 -1.24 -11.55 -5.58
CA PHE A 537 0.21 -11.37 -5.44
C PHE A 537 0.70 -11.47 -3.98
N ALA A 538 -0.17 -11.19 -3.01
CA ALA A 538 0.17 -11.33 -1.59
C ALA A 538 0.21 -12.78 -1.13
N GLU A 539 -0.48 -13.70 -1.83
CA GLU A 539 -0.68 -15.09 -1.37
C GLU A 539 -1.18 -15.09 0.09
N ASN A 540 -0.79 -16.04 0.94
CA ASN A 540 -1.15 -15.98 2.37
C ASN A 540 -0.20 -15.10 3.21
N SER A 541 0.68 -14.31 2.60
CA SER A 541 1.63 -13.48 3.37
C SER A 541 1.00 -12.31 4.10
N LYS A 542 -0.22 -11.90 3.69
CA LYS A 542 -0.95 -10.75 4.27
C LYS A 542 -0.05 -9.51 4.39
N SER A 543 0.79 -9.28 3.38
CA SER A 543 1.78 -8.21 3.35
C SER A 543 1.77 -7.44 2.02
N ASP A 544 1.57 -6.12 2.12
CA ASP A 544 1.68 -5.22 0.96
C ASP A 544 3.09 -5.23 0.36
N CYS A 545 4.13 -5.30 1.21
CA CYS A 545 5.51 -5.36 0.79
C CYS A 545 5.79 -6.61 -0.06
N ILE A 546 5.31 -7.78 0.39
CA ILE A 546 5.52 -9.05 -0.33
C ILE A 546 4.73 -9.07 -1.64
N ALA A 547 3.50 -8.56 -1.64
CA ALA A 547 2.71 -8.43 -2.87
C ALA A 547 3.43 -7.61 -3.95
N ILE A 548 4.09 -6.52 -3.56
CA ILE A 548 4.91 -5.69 -4.45
C ILE A 548 6.12 -6.47 -4.99
N VAL A 549 6.84 -7.18 -4.12
CA VAL A 549 7.98 -8.00 -4.52
C VAL A 549 7.57 -9.08 -5.53
N ASN A 550 6.49 -9.80 -5.23
CA ASN A 550 5.96 -10.87 -6.09
C ASN A 550 5.51 -10.34 -7.45
N ALA A 551 4.77 -9.23 -7.48
CA ALA A 551 4.35 -8.59 -8.72
C ALA A 551 5.54 -8.10 -9.57
N PHE A 552 6.55 -7.50 -8.94
CA PHE A 552 7.77 -7.04 -9.63
C PHE A 552 8.58 -8.20 -10.21
N LYS A 553 8.80 -9.26 -9.42
CA LYS A 553 9.52 -10.46 -9.85
C LYS A 553 8.77 -11.20 -10.96
N ALA A 554 7.44 -11.27 -10.90
CA ALA A 554 6.62 -11.85 -11.96
C ALA A 554 6.78 -11.09 -13.29
N TRP A 555 6.69 -9.76 -13.26
CA TRP A 555 6.91 -8.91 -14.43
C TRP A 555 8.33 -9.10 -15.00
N GLN A 556 9.35 -9.11 -14.14
CA GLN A 556 10.74 -9.27 -14.54
C GLN A 556 11.00 -10.66 -15.16
N ALA A 557 10.44 -11.72 -14.57
CA ALA A 557 10.54 -13.08 -15.10
C ALA A 557 9.88 -13.20 -16.49
N CYS A 558 8.70 -12.63 -16.69
CA CYS A 558 8.04 -12.60 -17.99
C CYS A 558 8.86 -11.83 -19.05
N LYS A 559 9.55 -10.74 -18.66
CA LYS A 559 10.50 -10.05 -19.56
C LYS A 559 11.70 -10.92 -19.91
N GLN A 560 12.30 -11.60 -18.92
CA GLN A 560 13.45 -12.48 -19.15
C GLN A 560 13.10 -13.67 -20.06
N LYS A 561 11.90 -14.23 -19.92
CA LYS A 561 11.36 -15.30 -20.79
C LYS A 561 11.01 -14.81 -22.20
N GLY A 562 11.09 -13.49 -22.47
CA GLY A 562 10.76 -12.90 -23.76
C GLY A 562 9.25 -12.77 -24.06
N GLN A 563 8.39 -12.96 -23.07
CA GLN A 563 6.93 -12.91 -23.21
C GLN A 563 6.37 -11.47 -23.28
N LEU A 564 7.14 -10.48 -22.83
CA LEU A 564 6.76 -9.06 -22.79
C LEU A 564 7.72 -8.19 -23.63
N ARG A 565 8.11 -8.69 -24.82
CA ARG A 565 9.01 -7.97 -25.72
C ARG A 565 8.28 -6.84 -26.43
N HIS A 566 7.04 -7.08 -26.86
CA HIS A 566 6.26 -6.06 -27.54
C HIS A 566 5.54 -5.16 -26.53
N PRO A 567 5.55 -3.82 -26.71
CA PRO A 567 4.84 -2.90 -25.80
C PRO A 567 3.35 -3.23 -25.61
N LYS A 568 2.69 -3.80 -26.63
CA LYS A 568 1.28 -4.22 -26.55
C LYS A 568 1.07 -5.38 -25.57
N GLU A 569 1.95 -6.38 -25.58
CA GLU A 569 1.89 -7.53 -24.68
C GLU A 569 2.14 -7.09 -23.23
N GLU A 570 3.11 -6.19 -23.04
CA GLU A 570 3.40 -5.62 -21.73
C GLU A 570 2.21 -4.80 -21.19
N LEU A 571 1.56 -3.99 -22.04
CA LEU A 571 0.35 -3.24 -21.68
C LEU A 571 -0.81 -4.18 -21.33
N GLU A 572 -1.02 -5.24 -22.10
CA GLU A 572 -2.08 -6.22 -21.83
C GLU A 572 -1.81 -6.98 -20.52
N TRP A 573 -0.57 -7.36 -20.25
CA TRP A 573 -0.17 -7.94 -18.97
C TRP A 573 -0.47 -7.00 -17.80
N GLY A 574 -0.17 -5.70 -17.96
CA GLY A 574 -0.50 -4.68 -16.96
C GLY A 574 -2.00 -4.52 -16.74
N ARG A 575 -2.79 -4.57 -17.82
CA ARG A 575 -4.26 -4.50 -17.77
C ARG A 575 -4.86 -5.70 -17.02
N LEU A 576 -4.37 -6.91 -17.31
CA LEU A 576 -4.86 -8.15 -16.69
C LEU A 576 -4.51 -8.21 -15.19
N ASN A 577 -3.33 -7.72 -14.80
CA ASN A 577 -2.83 -7.78 -13.42
C ASN A 577 -3.11 -6.50 -12.62
N TYR A 578 -3.81 -5.52 -13.19
CA TYR A 578 -4.06 -4.21 -12.55
C TYR A 578 -2.76 -3.52 -12.11
N ILE A 579 -1.77 -3.46 -13.01
CA ILE A 579 -0.46 -2.83 -12.78
C ILE A 579 -0.22 -1.73 -13.81
N HIS A 580 0.18 -0.55 -13.33
CA HIS A 580 0.63 0.54 -14.19
C HIS A 580 2.03 0.24 -14.75
N ILE A 581 2.10 -0.20 -16.02
CA ILE A 581 3.35 -0.58 -16.71
C ILE A 581 4.42 0.51 -16.69
N ARG A 582 4.02 1.77 -16.79
CA ARG A 582 4.98 2.87 -16.69
C ARG A 582 5.58 2.98 -15.29
N LYS A 583 4.78 2.81 -14.24
CA LYS A 583 5.23 2.88 -12.86
C LYS A 583 6.16 1.74 -12.49
N ILE A 584 5.85 0.51 -12.90
CA ILE A 584 6.75 -0.62 -12.65
C ILE A 584 8.09 -0.46 -13.39
N ARG A 585 8.13 0.20 -14.56
CA ARG A 585 9.39 0.58 -15.25
C ARG A 585 10.18 1.64 -14.48
N GLU A 586 9.53 2.71 -14.01
CA GLU A 586 10.17 3.74 -13.16
C GLU A 586 10.74 3.10 -11.87
N VAL A 587 10.00 2.17 -11.26
CA VAL A 587 10.46 1.39 -10.10
C VAL A 587 11.65 0.50 -10.46
N ALA A 588 11.66 -0.13 -11.63
CA ALA A 588 12.79 -0.91 -12.10
C ALA A 588 14.05 -0.03 -12.30
N GLU A 589 13.91 1.16 -12.87
CA GLU A 589 15.02 2.12 -13.02
C GLU A 589 15.60 2.54 -11.66
N LEU A 590 14.73 2.90 -10.70
CA LEU A 590 15.17 3.23 -9.34
C LEU A 590 15.79 2.02 -8.63
N PHE A 591 15.24 0.82 -8.79
CA PHE A 591 15.82 -0.41 -8.27
C PHE A 591 17.27 -0.61 -8.76
N HIS A 592 17.52 -0.45 -10.07
CA HIS A 592 18.88 -0.56 -10.61
C HIS A 592 19.79 0.57 -10.11
N ASN A 593 19.27 1.79 -9.97
CA ASN A 593 20.02 2.90 -9.41
C ASN A 593 20.43 2.64 -7.95
N LEU A 594 19.49 2.21 -7.11
CA LEU A 594 19.74 1.85 -5.72
C LEU A 594 20.72 0.69 -5.64
N LYS A 595 20.52 -0.38 -6.44
CA LYS A 595 21.46 -1.51 -6.54
C LYS A 595 22.88 -1.06 -6.90
N SER A 596 23.04 -0.04 -7.75
CA SER A 596 24.36 0.53 -8.05
C SER A 596 24.92 1.37 -6.90
N ARG A 597 24.09 2.16 -6.21
CA ARG A 597 24.55 3.00 -5.08
C ARG A 597 24.99 2.16 -3.89
N VAL A 598 24.25 1.10 -3.56
CA VAL A 598 24.57 0.25 -2.40
C VAL A 598 25.85 -0.56 -2.56
N LYS A 599 26.28 -0.82 -3.80
CA LYS A 599 27.60 -1.42 -4.09
C LYS A 599 28.76 -0.58 -3.56
N ALA A 600 28.63 0.76 -3.50
CA ALA A 600 29.65 1.63 -2.93
C ALA A 600 29.87 1.39 -1.42
N PHE A 601 28.94 0.70 -0.76
CA PHE A 601 29.01 0.30 0.64
C PHE A 601 29.26 -1.21 0.80
N ASN A 602 29.79 -1.88 -0.22
CA ASN A 602 30.02 -3.33 -0.26
C ASN A 602 28.75 -4.19 -0.10
N MET A 603 27.56 -3.62 -0.34
CA MET A 603 26.31 -4.36 -0.34
C MET A 603 26.01 -4.86 -1.75
N CYS A 604 26.04 -6.18 -1.93
CA CYS A 604 25.76 -6.84 -3.21
C CYS A 604 24.54 -7.76 -3.10
N VAL A 605 23.80 -7.88 -4.20
CA VAL A 605 22.74 -8.89 -4.33
C VAL A 605 23.40 -10.22 -4.63
N ASN A 606 23.23 -11.18 -3.73
CA ASN A 606 23.78 -12.53 -3.90
C ASN A 606 23.02 -13.28 -5.01
N PRO A 607 23.70 -14.07 -5.84
CA PRO A 607 23.04 -14.99 -6.77
C PRO A 607 22.23 -16.02 -5.97
N GLN A 608 21.03 -16.35 -6.45
CA GLN A 608 20.22 -17.39 -5.81
C GLN A 608 20.95 -18.75 -5.87
N PRO A 609 20.89 -19.57 -4.81
CA PRO A 609 21.46 -20.91 -4.84
C PRO A 609 20.79 -21.77 -5.92
N SER A 610 21.59 -22.55 -6.65
CA SER A 610 21.13 -23.40 -7.77
C SER A 610 20.24 -24.57 -7.34
N THR A 611 20.21 -24.92 -6.06
CA THR A 611 19.36 -25.95 -5.46
C THR A 611 18.43 -25.28 -4.45
N VAL A 612 17.19 -25.01 -4.86
CA VAL A 612 16.17 -24.42 -3.98
C VAL A 612 15.49 -25.57 -3.24
N ASP A 613 15.80 -25.72 -1.96
CA ASP A 613 15.01 -26.54 -1.03
C ASP A 613 13.55 -26.03 -1.02
N GLN A 614 12.56 -26.92 -0.96
CA GLN A 614 11.13 -26.53 -0.95
C GLN A 614 10.81 -25.60 0.23
N GLU A 615 11.54 -25.75 1.35
CA GLU A 615 11.37 -24.91 2.54
C GLU A 615 12.05 -23.53 2.42
N HIS A 616 12.95 -23.33 1.45
CA HIS A 616 13.73 -22.09 1.31
C HIS A 616 12.85 -20.87 1.07
N VAL A 617 11.78 -21.02 0.28
CA VAL A 617 10.84 -19.94 -0.05
C VAL A 617 10.15 -19.42 1.20
N TYR A 618 9.70 -20.32 2.08
CA TYR A 618 9.03 -19.97 3.34
C TYR A 618 9.98 -19.33 4.34
N LYS A 619 11.20 -19.89 4.50
CA LYS A 619 12.26 -19.28 5.32
C LYS A 619 12.57 -17.85 4.85
N GLN A 620 12.74 -17.66 3.55
CA GLN A 620 13.05 -16.34 2.98
C GLN A 620 11.90 -15.35 3.19
N ARG A 621 10.64 -15.80 3.05
CA ARG A 621 9.45 -14.99 3.34
C ARG A 621 9.40 -14.55 4.80
N PHE A 622 9.61 -15.48 5.74
CA PHE A 622 9.64 -15.16 7.17
C PHE A 622 10.76 -14.16 7.52
N ILE A 623 11.98 -14.41 7.01
CA ILE A 623 13.12 -13.50 7.20
C ILE A 623 12.81 -12.10 6.66
N LEU A 624 12.17 -12.00 5.49
CA LEU A 624 11.75 -10.71 4.93
C LEU A 624 10.71 -10.00 5.83
N GLN A 625 9.77 -10.72 6.43
CA GLN A 625 8.83 -10.17 7.41
C GLN A 625 9.55 -9.64 8.66
N VAL A 626 10.56 -10.37 9.18
CA VAL A 626 11.42 -9.91 10.28
C VAL A 626 12.18 -8.63 9.92
N VAL A 627 12.73 -8.56 8.70
CA VAL A 627 13.43 -7.37 8.19
C VAL A 627 12.49 -6.17 8.07
N ILE A 628 11.26 -6.40 7.59
CA ILE A 628 10.20 -5.37 7.55
C ILE A 628 9.90 -4.86 8.96
N ALA A 629 9.71 -5.76 9.94
CA ALA A 629 9.49 -5.37 11.33
C ALA A 629 10.64 -4.49 11.86
N GLY A 630 11.89 -4.93 11.68
CA GLY A 630 13.06 -4.17 12.17
C GLY A 630 13.30 -2.84 11.48
N ALA A 631 12.96 -2.72 10.20
CA ALA A 631 13.10 -1.47 9.45
C ALA A 631 12.09 -0.40 9.88
N PHE A 632 10.88 -0.83 10.25
CA PHE A 632 9.77 0.05 10.55
C PHE A 632 9.46 0.22 12.04
N TYR A 633 10.19 -0.47 12.93
CA TYR A 633 10.17 -0.19 14.37
C TYR A 633 10.27 1.34 14.65
N PRO A 634 9.44 1.94 15.51
CA PRO A 634 8.42 1.31 16.39
C PRO A 634 6.98 1.37 15.83
N ASN A 635 6.75 1.36 14.50
CA ASN A 635 5.40 1.39 13.90
C ASN A 635 4.66 0.05 14.05
N TYR A 636 4.50 -0.41 15.29
CA TYR A 636 3.88 -1.68 15.64
C TYR A 636 2.46 -1.45 16.15
N PHE A 637 1.57 -2.32 15.71
CA PHE A 637 0.15 -2.28 16.01
C PHE A 637 -0.36 -3.70 16.28
N THR A 638 -1.40 -3.82 17.09
CA THR A 638 -2.06 -5.09 17.38
C THR A 638 -3.56 -4.97 17.15
N PHE A 639 -4.22 -6.12 16.97
CA PHE A 639 -5.67 -6.19 16.85
C PHE A 639 -6.32 -6.53 18.18
N GLY A 640 -7.52 -5.99 18.41
CA GLY A 640 -8.36 -6.37 19.54
C GLY A 640 -8.76 -7.85 19.46
N LYS A 641 -9.01 -8.46 20.61
CA LYS A 641 -9.49 -9.85 20.67
C LYS A 641 -10.92 -9.94 20.14
N CYS A 642 -11.16 -10.90 19.26
CA CYS A 642 -12.49 -11.26 18.79
C CYS A 642 -13.11 -12.27 19.77
N VAL A 643 -14.36 -12.06 20.17
CA VAL A 643 -15.09 -13.01 21.03
C VAL A 643 -15.93 -13.91 20.12
N GLU A 644 -15.50 -15.16 19.97
CA GLU A 644 -16.11 -16.14 19.05
C GLU A 644 -17.61 -16.34 19.31
N GLU A 645 -18.02 -16.40 20.58
CA GLU A 645 -19.43 -16.54 21.00
C GLU A 645 -20.34 -15.45 20.41
N ILE A 646 -19.91 -14.19 20.45
CA ILE A 646 -20.68 -13.06 19.93
C ILE A 646 -20.80 -13.16 18.41
N ALA A 647 -19.71 -13.54 17.75
CA ALA A 647 -19.66 -13.66 16.30
C ALA A 647 -20.56 -14.76 15.75
N LEU A 648 -20.57 -15.93 16.40
CA LEU A 648 -21.43 -17.05 16.01
C LEU A 648 -22.90 -16.76 16.23
N ARG A 649 -23.23 -16.09 17.35
CA ARG A 649 -24.59 -15.62 17.62
C ARG A 649 -25.05 -14.62 16.55
N ASP A 650 -24.17 -13.72 16.12
CA ASP A 650 -24.48 -12.71 15.10
C ASP A 650 -24.69 -13.33 13.71
N LEU A 651 -24.02 -14.44 13.39
CA LEU A 651 -24.12 -15.19 12.13
C LEU A 651 -25.09 -16.38 12.18
N ALA A 652 -25.90 -16.52 13.23
CA ALA A 652 -26.86 -17.61 13.39
C ALA A 652 -26.24 -19.02 13.25
N GLY A 653 -25.01 -19.21 13.77
CA GLY A 653 -24.30 -20.50 13.74
C GLY A 653 -23.67 -20.86 12.39
N LYS A 654 -23.61 -19.91 11.44
CA LYS A 654 -22.87 -20.07 10.17
C LYS A 654 -21.39 -19.72 10.36
N ASP A 655 -20.53 -20.43 9.62
CA ASP A 655 -19.08 -20.22 9.64
C ASP A 655 -18.71 -18.79 9.17
N PRO A 656 -18.09 -17.96 10.04
CA PRO A 656 -17.64 -16.61 9.70
C PRO A 656 -16.52 -16.55 8.65
N LYS A 657 -15.82 -17.66 8.40
CA LYS A 657 -14.74 -17.77 7.40
C LYS A 657 -15.26 -17.93 5.97
N THR A 658 -16.54 -18.30 5.82
CA THR A 658 -17.20 -18.53 4.53
C THR A 658 -18.46 -17.70 4.32
N THR A 659 -18.97 -17.02 5.37
CA THR A 659 -20.27 -16.35 5.38
C THR A 659 -20.18 -14.87 5.73
N VAL A 660 -21.01 -14.03 5.08
CA VAL A 660 -21.20 -12.61 5.42
C VAL A 660 -22.66 -12.30 5.73
N MET A 661 -22.89 -11.31 6.60
CA MET A 661 -24.23 -10.87 6.98
C MET A 661 -24.63 -9.57 6.25
N LEU A 662 -25.89 -9.51 5.84
CA LEU A 662 -26.58 -8.33 5.34
C LEU A 662 -27.72 -7.94 6.29
N LYS A 663 -27.98 -6.63 6.37
CA LYS A 663 -29.03 -6.04 7.20
C LYS A 663 -29.96 -5.21 6.31
N ASN A 664 -31.16 -4.90 6.83
CA ASN A 664 -32.20 -4.17 6.10
C ASN A 664 -32.71 -4.93 4.87
N ILE A 665 -32.85 -6.25 5.00
CA ILE A 665 -33.48 -7.08 3.98
C ILE A 665 -35.00 -6.85 4.03
N PRO A 666 -35.66 -6.61 2.89
CA PRO A 666 -37.10 -6.38 2.83
C PRO A 666 -37.90 -7.64 3.18
N PRO A 667 -39.19 -7.50 3.59
CA PRO A 667 -40.08 -8.63 3.78
C PRO A 667 -40.13 -9.54 2.55
N CYS A 668 -40.24 -10.87 2.77
CA CYS A 668 -40.15 -11.87 1.72
C CYS A 668 -38.86 -11.78 0.88
N GLY A 669 -37.72 -11.43 1.51
CA GLY A 669 -36.43 -11.22 0.84
C GLY A 669 -35.96 -12.38 -0.06
N TYR A 670 -36.38 -13.62 0.22
CA TYR A 670 -36.10 -14.81 -0.57
C TYR A 670 -36.59 -14.72 -2.03
N LEU A 671 -37.58 -13.88 -2.34
CA LEU A 671 -38.03 -13.65 -3.72
C LEU A 671 -36.93 -13.00 -4.59
N TYR A 672 -36.05 -12.21 -3.99
CA TYR A 672 -35.02 -11.43 -4.69
C TYR A 672 -33.63 -12.08 -4.64
N HIS A 673 -33.54 -13.37 -4.26
CA HIS A 673 -32.27 -14.08 -4.10
C HIS A 673 -31.38 -14.03 -5.36
N LYS A 674 -31.95 -14.05 -6.57
CA LYS A 674 -31.21 -13.92 -7.84
C LYS A 674 -30.54 -12.55 -8.00
N GLN A 675 -31.23 -11.47 -7.59
CA GLN A 675 -30.65 -10.11 -7.60
C GLN A 675 -29.50 -10.04 -6.58
N LEU A 676 -29.71 -10.58 -5.38
CA LEU A 676 -28.70 -10.61 -4.32
C LEU A 676 -27.47 -11.43 -4.76
N GLN A 677 -27.66 -12.60 -5.37
CA GLN A 677 -26.59 -13.40 -5.97
C GLN A 677 -25.80 -12.60 -7.03
N SER A 678 -26.49 -11.81 -7.87
CA SER A 678 -25.84 -10.96 -8.88
C SER A 678 -24.98 -9.85 -8.25
N LEU A 679 -25.36 -9.31 -7.10
CA LEU A 679 -24.57 -8.28 -6.40
C LEU A 679 -23.21 -8.83 -5.92
N PHE A 680 -23.15 -10.10 -5.53
CA PHE A 680 -21.93 -10.76 -5.05
C PHE A 680 -21.13 -11.48 -6.14
N ARG A 681 -21.56 -11.40 -7.41
CA ARG A 681 -20.86 -12.05 -8.54
C ARG A 681 -19.40 -11.64 -8.65
N GLN A 682 -19.08 -10.41 -8.26
CA GLN A 682 -17.71 -9.91 -8.24
C GLN A 682 -16.88 -10.38 -7.04
N CYS A 683 -17.49 -10.92 -5.98
CA CYS A 683 -16.78 -11.42 -4.80
C CYS A 683 -16.40 -12.89 -4.94
N GLY A 684 -17.36 -13.73 -5.33
CA GLY A 684 -17.19 -15.18 -5.48
C GLY A 684 -18.51 -15.87 -5.81
N GLN A 685 -18.49 -17.19 -5.94
CA GLN A 685 -19.70 -17.97 -6.20
C GLN A 685 -20.49 -18.16 -4.90
N VAL A 686 -21.75 -17.70 -4.88
CA VAL A 686 -22.65 -17.90 -3.74
C VAL A 686 -23.13 -19.35 -3.71
N LYS A 687 -22.94 -20.02 -2.57
CA LYS A 687 -23.40 -21.39 -2.29
C LYS A 687 -24.85 -21.37 -1.81
N SER A 688 -25.13 -20.64 -0.74
CA SER A 688 -26.47 -20.52 -0.18
C SER A 688 -26.74 -19.14 0.42
N ILE A 689 -28.03 -18.78 0.53
CA ILE A 689 -28.47 -17.56 1.21
C ILE A 689 -29.55 -17.95 2.23
N ALA A 690 -29.24 -17.79 3.51
CA ALA A 690 -30.19 -17.99 4.59
C ALA A 690 -30.81 -16.65 5.01
N TYR A 691 -32.13 -16.59 5.11
CA TYR A 691 -32.89 -15.41 5.53
C TYR A 691 -33.40 -15.63 6.95
N ASP A 692 -33.18 -14.66 7.84
CA ASP A 692 -33.73 -14.64 9.20
C ASP A 692 -34.25 -13.22 9.49
N GLY A 693 -35.55 -13.03 9.37
CA GLY A 693 -36.17 -11.72 9.53
C GLY A 693 -35.63 -10.69 8.53
N SER A 694 -35.13 -9.56 9.05
CA SER A 694 -34.53 -8.48 8.25
C SER A 694 -33.04 -8.68 7.94
N LYS A 695 -32.51 -9.89 8.17
CA LYS A 695 -31.11 -10.26 7.93
C LYS A 695 -31.02 -11.35 6.87
N ALA A 696 -29.94 -11.33 6.10
CA ALA A 696 -29.57 -12.41 5.20
C ALA A 696 -28.10 -12.80 5.41
N PHE A 697 -27.82 -14.09 5.36
CA PHE A 697 -26.50 -14.67 5.52
C PHE A 697 -26.10 -15.31 4.19
N VAL A 698 -25.06 -14.77 3.55
CA VAL A 698 -24.58 -15.21 2.24
C VAL A 698 -23.35 -16.08 2.46
N GLU A 699 -23.50 -17.38 2.18
CA GLU A 699 -22.42 -18.37 2.28
C GLU A 699 -21.80 -18.59 0.89
N PHE A 700 -20.47 -18.50 0.79
CA PHE A 700 -19.75 -18.68 -0.47
C PHE A 700 -19.30 -20.13 -0.69
N SER A 701 -19.13 -20.51 -1.95
CA SER A 701 -18.59 -21.81 -2.33
C SER A 701 -17.07 -21.82 -2.13
N HIS A 702 -16.54 -22.89 -1.56
CA HIS A 702 -15.10 -23.08 -1.39
C HIS A 702 -14.48 -23.57 -2.70
N ASN A 703 -13.42 -22.90 -3.16
CA ASN A 703 -12.62 -23.38 -4.29
C ASN A 703 -11.45 -24.23 -3.75
N PRO A 704 -11.39 -25.54 -4.02
CA PRO A 704 -10.36 -26.42 -3.46
C PRO A 704 -8.93 -26.11 -3.92
N MET A 705 -8.75 -25.27 -4.96
CA MET A 705 -7.44 -24.78 -5.41
C MET A 705 -6.96 -23.56 -4.61
N GLU A 706 -7.81 -22.95 -3.78
CA GLU A 706 -7.45 -21.80 -2.95
C GLU A 706 -6.83 -22.28 -1.63
N SER A 707 -5.67 -21.73 -1.28
CA SER A 707 -4.91 -22.08 -0.06
C SER A 707 -5.29 -21.22 1.15
N PHE A 708 -6.32 -20.39 1.05
CA PHE A 708 -6.73 -19.43 2.08
C PHE A 708 -7.68 -20.08 3.10
N LYS A 709 -7.40 -19.93 4.41
CA LYS A 709 -8.30 -20.39 5.49
C LYS A 709 -9.63 -19.62 5.55
N VAL A 710 -9.60 -18.33 5.21
CA VAL A 710 -10.79 -17.48 5.07
C VAL A 710 -10.99 -17.20 3.59
N LEU A 711 -12.19 -17.43 3.08
CA LEU A 711 -12.44 -17.32 1.65
C LEU A 711 -12.18 -15.89 1.14
N PRO A 712 -11.45 -15.71 0.03
CA PRO A 712 -11.25 -14.39 -0.59
C PRO A 712 -12.57 -13.67 -0.87
N ALA A 713 -13.66 -14.40 -1.14
CA ALA A 713 -14.99 -13.85 -1.31
C ALA A 713 -15.50 -13.07 -0.09
N VAL A 714 -15.15 -13.49 1.13
CA VAL A 714 -15.49 -12.79 2.38
C VAL A 714 -14.70 -11.48 2.47
N TYR A 715 -13.38 -11.51 2.21
CA TYR A 715 -12.57 -10.29 2.16
C TYR A 715 -13.12 -9.27 1.16
N LEU A 716 -13.44 -9.73 -0.06
CA LEU A 716 -13.99 -8.88 -1.12
C LEU A 716 -15.36 -8.30 -0.75
N SER A 717 -16.21 -9.07 -0.09
CA SER A 717 -17.53 -8.63 0.37
C SER A 717 -17.42 -7.52 1.42
N VAL A 718 -16.58 -7.70 2.44
CA VAL A 718 -16.32 -6.65 3.46
C VAL A 718 -15.68 -5.42 2.80
N LYS A 719 -14.81 -5.64 1.81
CA LYS A 719 -14.20 -4.56 1.02
C LYS A 719 -15.24 -3.69 0.31
N MET A 720 -16.30 -4.30 -0.25
CA MET A 720 -17.39 -3.54 -0.88
C MET A 720 -18.07 -2.57 0.11
N SER A 721 -18.31 -3.03 1.33
CA SER A 721 -18.90 -2.21 2.41
C SER A 721 -17.99 -1.03 2.78
N GLN A 722 -16.68 -1.28 2.96
CA GLN A 722 -15.70 -0.21 3.25
C GLN A 722 -15.57 0.83 2.13
N LEU A 723 -15.75 0.39 0.88
CA LEU A 723 -15.77 1.25 -0.30
C LEU A 723 -17.11 1.99 -0.48
N LYS A 724 -18.11 1.72 0.36
CA LYS A 724 -19.47 2.26 0.28
C LYS A 724 -20.13 2.01 -1.07
N ILE A 725 -19.90 0.83 -1.64
CA ILE A 725 -20.57 0.41 -2.87
C ILE A 725 -22.06 0.20 -2.55
N PRO A 726 -23.00 0.88 -3.24
CA PRO A 726 -24.42 0.76 -2.94
C PRO A 726 -24.93 -0.63 -3.32
N LEU A 727 -25.59 -1.30 -2.36
CA LEU A 727 -26.31 -2.56 -2.60
C LEU A 727 -27.81 -2.22 -2.73
N GLU A 728 -28.32 -2.21 -3.96
CA GLU A 728 -29.72 -1.89 -4.25
C GLU A 728 -30.46 -3.14 -4.74
N LEU A 729 -31.65 -3.40 -4.17
CA LEU A 729 -32.59 -4.40 -4.67
C LEU A 729 -33.80 -3.69 -5.27
N ASN A 730 -34.25 -4.17 -6.43
CA ASN A 730 -35.54 -3.77 -6.99
C ASN A 730 -36.61 -4.72 -6.42
N ILE A 731 -37.55 -4.16 -5.66
CA ILE A 731 -38.62 -4.90 -4.97
C ILE A 731 -40.02 -4.49 -5.43
N HIS A 732 -40.97 -5.39 -5.19
CA HIS A 732 -42.40 -5.15 -5.28
C HIS A 732 -42.91 -4.38 -4.06
N ARG A 733 -44.01 -3.63 -4.21
CA ARG A 733 -44.66 -2.97 -3.07
C ARG A 733 -45.32 -4.02 -2.18
N LEU A 734 -45.32 -3.79 -0.87
CA LEU A 734 -45.94 -4.68 0.10
C LEU A 734 -47.43 -4.90 -0.17
N GLU A 735 -48.11 -3.89 -0.71
CA GLU A 735 -49.52 -3.98 -1.13
C GLU A 735 -49.75 -5.02 -2.24
N ASP A 736 -48.81 -5.16 -3.18
CA ASP A 736 -48.92 -6.10 -4.30
C ASP A 736 -48.72 -7.54 -3.83
N ILE A 737 -47.84 -7.75 -2.84
CA ILE A 737 -47.59 -9.04 -2.19
C ILE A 737 -48.79 -9.39 -1.28
N GLY A 738 -49.30 -8.43 -0.51
CA GLY A 738 -50.40 -8.60 0.43
C GLY A 738 -51.75 -8.91 -0.21
N ARG A 739 -52.04 -8.37 -1.41
CA ARG A 739 -53.25 -8.71 -2.19
C ARG A 739 -53.35 -10.19 -2.56
N GLN A 740 -52.22 -10.91 -2.57
CA GLN A 740 -52.15 -12.34 -2.92
C GLN A 740 -52.19 -13.27 -1.69
N LEU A 741 -51.96 -12.73 -0.49
CA LEU A 741 -51.94 -13.46 0.79
C LEU A 741 -53.31 -13.49 1.50
N GLN A 742 -54.36 -12.89 0.90
CA GLN A 742 -55.67 -12.66 1.54
C GLN A 742 -56.42 -13.93 2.00
N ASP A 743 -56.05 -15.13 1.55
CA ASP A 743 -56.67 -16.41 1.98
C ASP A 743 -55.95 -17.13 3.14
N VAL A 744 -54.82 -16.61 3.64
CA VAL A 744 -54.02 -17.25 4.70
C VAL A 744 -53.77 -16.26 5.82
N THR A 745 -54.02 -16.66 7.08
CA THR A 745 -53.78 -15.85 8.28
C THR A 745 -52.40 -15.18 8.22
N ALA A 746 -52.39 -13.86 8.00
CA ALA A 746 -51.27 -13.04 7.56
C ALA A 746 -50.13 -12.82 8.57
N GLY A 747 -50.11 -13.53 9.70
CA GLY A 747 -49.08 -13.38 10.73
C GLY A 747 -47.98 -14.43 10.61
N GLY A 748 -46.97 -14.20 9.76
CA GLY A 748 -45.73 -14.99 9.82
C GLY A 748 -44.94 -15.19 8.52
N VAL A 749 -45.56 -15.00 7.34
CA VAL A 749 -44.92 -15.29 6.03
C VAL A 749 -43.83 -14.28 5.65
N GLU A 750 -43.97 -13.04 6.11
CA GLU A 750 -43.07 -11.91 5.77
C GLU A 750 -41.62 -12.11 6.25
N TYR A 751 -41.44 -12.88 7.32
CA TYR A 751 -40.17 -13.11 8.00
C TYR A 751 -39.86 -14.59 8.23
N LEU A 752 -40.43 -15.47 7.39
CA LEU A 752 -40.10 -16.90 7.39
C LEU A 752 -38.58 -17.10 7.28
N ARG A 753 -38.05 -18.02 8.08
CA ARG A 753 -36.67 -18.47 7.95
C ARG A 753 -36.56 -19.37 6.74
N VAL A 754 -35.91 -18.87 5.69
CA VAL A 754 -35.81 -19.56 4.40
C VAL A 754 -34.34 -19.74 4.05
N ASN A 755 -33.97 -20.93 3.59
CA ASN A 755 -32.66 -21.20 3.01
C ASN A 755 -32.80 -21.35 1.49
N VAL A 756 -32.03 -20.57 0.74
CA VAL A 756 -31.92 -20.67 -0.71
C VAL A 756 -30.62 -21.38 -1.05
N ASP A 757 -30.70 -22.57 -1.64
CA ASP A 757 -29.55 -23.23 -2.24
C ASP A 757 -29.40 -22.72 -3.68
N CYS A 758 -28.41 -21.85 -3.91
CA CYS A 758 -28.22 -21.19 -5.19
C CYS A 758 -27.70 -22.15 -6.28
N GLN A 759 -27.14 -23.30 -5.90
CA GLN A 759 -26.60 -24.28 -6.84
C GLN A 759 -27.67 -25.28 -7.27
N LYS A 760 -28.48 -25.77 -6.33
CA LYS A 760 -29.62 -26.65 -6.62
C LYS A 760 -30.85 -25.88 -7.10
N GLN A 761 -30.82 -24.55 -7.02
CA GLN A 761 -31.96 -23.65 -7.27
C GLN A 761 -33.20 -24.02 -6.44
N THR A 762 -32.99 -24.52 -5.22
CA THR A 762 -34.07 -24.88 -4.30
C THR A 762 -34.24 -23.80 -3.23
N VAL A 763 -35.49 -23.56 -2.85
CA VAL A 763 -35.85 -22.62 -1.78
C VAL A 763 -36.70 -23.38 -0.77
N GLU A 764 -36.14 -23.60 0.41
CA GLU A 764 -36.78 -24.42 1.44
C GLU A 764 -36.83 -23.68 2.78
N PRO A 765 -37.87 -23.89 3.61
CA PRO A 765 -37.87 -23.41 4.99
C PRO A 765 -36.68 -24.02 5.73
N VAL A 766 -36.02 -23.24 6.60
CA VAL A 766 -34.81 -23.68 7.31
C VAL A 766 -35.14 -24.93 8.15
N GLU A 767 -34.64 -26.09 7.71
CA GLU A 767 -34.58 -27.27 8.56
C GLU A 767 -33.54 -27.03 9.66
N ILE A 768 -33.95 -27.17 10.93
CA ILE A 768 -33.01 -27.54 11.99
C ILE A 768 -32.77 -29.05 11.80
N SER A 769 -32.13 -29.43 10.69
CA SER A 769 -31.57 -30.75 10.56
C SER A 769 -30.22 -30.72 11.24
N PHE A 770 -30.14 -31.33 12.43
CA PHE A 770 -28.89 -31.96 12.82
C PHE A 770 -28.55 -32.87 11.65
N GLY A 771 -27.50 -32.49 10.89
CA GLY A 771 -27.05 -33.28 9.76
C GLY A 771 -27.01 -34.73 10.22
N THR A 772 -27.63 -35.61 9.44
CA THR A 772 -27.71 -37.05 9.67
C THR A 772 -26.29 -37.61 9.70
N SER A 773 -25.60 -37.40 10.81
CA SER A 773 -24.34 -38.05 11.11
C SER A 773 -24.72 -39.47 11.44
N GLN A 774 -24.36 -40.37 10.54
CA GLN A 774 -24.49 -41.80 10.71
C GLN A 774 -23.87 -42.18 12.07
N GLN A 775 -24.73 -42.37 13.08
CA GLN A 775 -24.53 -43.07 14.35
C GLN A 775 -23.06 -43.36 14.74
N LEU A 776 -22.26 -42.31 14.95
CA LEU A 776 -20.96 -42.45 15.60
C LEU A 776 -21.19 -42.22 17.09
N ILE A 777 -21.15 -43.30 17.86
CA ILE A 777 -21.25 -43.20 19.33
C ILE A 777 -19.99 -42.48 19.81
N PRO A 778 -20.12 -41.31 20.48
CA PRO A 778 -18.99 -40.60 21.04
C PRO A 778 -18.23 -41.50 22.03
N ASN A 779 -16.91 -41.32 22.14
CA ASN A 779 -16.01 -42.09 23.01
C ASN A 779 -15.72 -43.56 22.66
N HIS A 780 -16.25 -44.12 21.57
CA HIS A 780 -15.81 -45.42 21.05
C HIS A 780 -14.68 -45.29 20.02
N LEU A 781 -13.80 -46.31 19.94
CA LEU A 781 -12.77 -46.40 18.91
C LEU A 781 -13.37 -47.00 17.64
N HIS A 782 -13.25 -46.26 16.53
CA HIS A 782 -13.76 -46.68 15.22
C HIS A 782 -12.59 -46.92 14.26
N PRO A 783 -12.49 -48.09 13.60
CA PRO A 783 -11.46 -48.33 12.60
C PRO A 783 -11.77 -47.56 11.31
N ILE A 784 -10.79 -46.80 10.83
CA ILE A 784 -10.87 -46.04 9.59
C ILE A 784 -9.69 -46.31 8.67
N LYS A 785 -9.89 -46.05 7.39
CA LYS A 785 -8.83 -45.98 6.38
C LYS A 785 -8.79 -44.57 5.80
N ILE A 786 -7.61 -43.96 5.84
CA ILE A 786 -7.37 -42.66 5.21
C ILE A 786 -7.15 -42.87 3.71
N THR A 787 -7.74 -42.00 2.91
CA THR A 787 -7.65 -42.04 1.44
C THR A 787 -7.02 -40.78 0.85
N GLU A 788 -7.19 -39.64 1.51
CA GLU A 788 -6.63 -38.36 1.07
C GLU A 788 -6.24 -37.52 2.28
N ILE A 789 -5.02 -37.00 2.26
CA ILE A 789 -4.51 -36.07 3.27
C ILE A 789 -4.69 -34.67 2.70
N VAL A 790 -5.44 -33.81 3.40
CA VAL A 790 -5.61 -32.40 3.03
C VAL A 790 -4.43 -31.59 3.56
N GLU A 791 -4.15 -31.72 4.85
CA GLU A 791 -2.96 -31.20 5.53
C GLU A 791 -2.64 -32.07 6.76
N VAL A 792 -1.57 -31.75 7.49
CA VAL A 792 -1.22 -32.50 8.71
C VAL A 792 -2.38 -32.41 9.69
N GLY A 793 -2.94 -33.57 10.03
CA GLY A 793 -4.08 -33.67 10.92
C GLY A 793 -5.44 -33.34 10.30
N HIS A 794 -5.56 -33.06 9.00
CA HIS A 794 -6.85 -32.90 8.30
C HIS A 794 -6.88 -33.82 7.08
N PHE A 795 -7.84 -34.74 7.05
CA PHE A 795 -7.85 -35.80 6.04
C PHE A 795 -9.27 -36.34 5.80
N TRP A 796 -9.43 -36.98 4.65
CA TRP A 796 -10.61 -37.74 4.29
C TRP A 796 -10.36 -39.24 4.45
N GLY A 797 -11.38 -39.94 4.91
CA GLY A 797 -11.34 -41.39 5.02
C GLY A 797 -12.72 -41.99 5.17
N TYR A 798 -12.78 -43.31 5.29
CA TYR A 798 -14.03 -44.04 5.49
C TYR A 798 -13.86 -45.15 6.53
N ARG A 799 -14.97 -45.62 7.08
CA ARG A 799 -14.99 -46.64 8.14
C ARG A 799 -14.74 -48.04 7.58
N ILE A 800 -14.00 -48.87 8.32
CA ILE A 800 -13.71 -50.27 7.97
C ILE A 800 -14.57 -51.24 8.78
N ASP A 801 -15.73 -50.80 9.29
CA ASP A 801 -16.66 -51.71 9.96
C ASP A 801 -17.46 -52.55 8.94
N GLU A 802 -17.97 -53.69 9.40
CA GLU A 802 -18.69 -54.64 8.52
C GLU A 802 -19.87 -53.97 7.79
N LYS A 803 -20.59 -53.06 8.47
CA LYS A 803 -21.70 -52.30 7.89
C LYS A 803 -21.28 -51.48 6.67
N THR A 804 -20.26 -50.64 6.82
CA THR A 804 -19.75 -49.80 5.72
C THR A 804 -19.19 -50.66 4.59
N ARG A 805 -18.51 -51.76 4.92
CA ARG A 805 -17.99 -52.71 3.90
C ARG A 805 -19.12 -53.31 3.07
N THR A 806 -20.22 -53.75 3.69
CA THR A 806 -21.37 -54.31 2.98
C THR A 806 -22.04 -53.26 2.10
N VAL A 807 -22.17 -52.01 2.57
CA VAL A 807 -22.74 -50.90 1.78
C VAL A 807 -21.87 -50.59 0.56
N LEU A 808 -20.55 -50.45 0.72
CA LEU A 808 -19.63 -50.17 -0.38
C LEU A 808 -19.58 -51.31 -1.41
N GLN A 809 -19.63 -52.57 -0.95
CA GLN A 809 -19.70 -53.74 -1.83
C GLN A 809 -21.01 -53.76 -2.63
N ALA A 810 -22.15 -53.51 -1.99
CA ALA A 810 -23.44 -53.44 -2.66
C ALA A 810 -23.48 -52.31 -3.69
N LEU A 811 -22.99 -51.11 -3.34
CA LEU A 811 -22.88 -49.97 -4.25
C LEU A 811 -21.99 -50.28 -5.46
N SER A 812 -20.83 -50.89 -5.24
CA SER A 812 -19.90 -51.22 -6.32
C SER A 812 -20.47 -52.26 -7.29
N VAL A 813 -21.16 -53.29 -6.77
CA VAL A 813 -21.86 -54.28 -7.58
C VAL A 813 -22.97 -53.60 -8.40
N GLU A 814 -23.86 -52.84 -7.75
CA GLU A 814 -25.00 -52.21 -8.42
C GLU A 814 -24.55 -51.24 -9.52
N ILE A 815 -23.55 -50.40 -9.26
CA ILE A 815 -23.05 -49.42 -10.24
C ILE A 815 -22.40 -50.12 -11.45
N ASN A 816 -21.55 -51.13 -11.20
CA ASN A 816 -20.74 -51.72 -12.26
C ASN A 816 -21.46 -52.83 -13.05
N HIS A 817 -22.64 -53.30 -12.60
CA HIS A 817 -23.48 -54.24 -13.33
C HIS A 817 -24.54 -53.56 -14.22
N GLN A 818 -24.75 -52.25 -14.09
CA GLN A 818 -25.70 -51.48 -14.89
C GLN A 818 -25.08 -50.95 -16.20
N ASN A 819 -25.91 -50.80 -17.24
CA ASN A 819 -25.52 -50.13 -18.49
C ASN A 819 -25.45 -48.61 -18.28
N LEU A 820 -24.23 -48.07 -18.13
CA LEU A 820 -23.99 -46.66 -17.80
C LEU A 820 -24.17 -45.74 -19.03
N MET A 821 -25.05 -44.75 -18.90
CA MET A 821 -25.31 -43.71 -19.89
C MET A 821 -24.30 -42.56 -19.78
N ASP A 822 -24.04 -41.88 -20.90
CA ASP A 822 -23.29 -40.62 -20.89
C ASP A 822 -24.08 -39.50 -20.18
N LEU A 823 -23.38 -38.50 -19.67
CA LEU A 823 -24.02 -37.36 -19.01
C LEU A 823 -24.98 -36.64 -19.97
N SER A 824 -26.24 -36.48 -19.54
CA SER A 824 -27.28 -35.75 -20.25
C SER A 824 -27.14 -34.22 -20.16
N VAL A 825 -26.33 -33.72 -19.23
CA VAL A 825 -26.03 -32.28 -19.01
C VAL A 825 -24.51 -32.09 -19.03
N PRO A 826 -23.97 -30.98 -19.59
CA PRO A 826 -22.56 -30.68 -19.49
C PRO A 826 -22.11 -30.66 -18.01
N PRO A 827 -20.95 -31.27 -17.69
CA PRO A 827 -20.46 -31.34 -16.33
C PRO A 827 -20.21 -29.94 -15.76
N HIS A 828 -20.65 -29.73 -14.53
CA HIS A 828 -20.47 -28.48 -13.79
C HIS A 828 -20.11 -28.79 -12.32
N PRO A 829 -19.50 -27.85 -11.57
CA PRO A 829 -19.21 -28.03 -10.15
C PRO A 829 -20.43 -28.54 -9.35
N GLU A 830 -20.17 -29.40 -8.37
CA GLU A 830 -21.13 -30.07 -7.48
C GLU A 830 -22.07 -31.10 -8.16
N LEU A 831 -21.94 -31.33 -9.48
CA LEU A 831 -22.66 -32.40 -10.15
C LEU A 831 -22.22 -33.77 -9.61
N VAL A 832 -23.17 -34.54 -9.10
CA VAL A 832 -22.94 -35.94 -8.71
C VAL A 832 -23.07 -36.81 -9.96
N CYS A 833 -22.02 -37.56 -10.27
CA CYS A 833 -21.90 -38.42 -11.44
C CYS A 833 -21.20 -39.73 -11.08
N LEU A 834 -21.07 -40.62 -12.07
CA LEU A 834 -20.23 -41.80 -11.97
C LEU A 834 -18.91 -41.55 -12.70
N ALA A 835 -17.78 -41.83 -12.04
CA ALA A 835 -16.45 -41.64 -12.60
C ALA A 835 -15.59 -42.90 -12.42
N PRO A 836 -14.69 -43.21 -13.37
CA PRO A 836 -13.80 -44.35 -13.25
C PRO A 836 -12.74 -44.10 -12.17
N PHE A 837 -12.51 -45.12 -11.35
CA PHE A 837 -11.45 -45.12 -10.34
C PHE A 837 -10.80 -46.50 -10.29
N SER A 838 -9.49 -46.53 -10.02
CA SER A 838 -8.77 -47.78 -9.79
C SER A 838 -8.53 -47.92 -8.29
N TYR A 839 -9.38 -48.69 -7.62
CA TYR A 839 -9.24 -48.98 -6.19
C TYR A 839 -8.89 -50.45 -6.01
N LEU A 840 -7.77 -50.75 -5.34
CA LEU A 840 -7.29 -52.13 -5.11
C LEU A 840 -7.23 -52.98 -6.40
N GLU A 841 -6.65 -52.41 -7.47
CA GLU A 841 -6.41 -53.08 -8.77
C GLU A 841 -7.66 -53.41 -9.61
N ASN A 842 -8.88 -53.16 -9.11
CA ASN A 842 -10.12 -53.27 -9.89
C ASN A 842 -10.51 -51.91 -10.51
N ARG A 843 -10.62 -51.88 -11.85
CA ARG A 843 -11.14 -50.72 -12.59
C ARG A 843 -12.66 -50.79 -12.64
N GLY A 844 -13.32 -49.78 -12.08
CA GLY A 844 -14.78 -49.66 -12.09
C GLY A 844 -15.22 -48.20 -12.00
N TYR A 845 -16.51 -47.97 -12.16
CA TYR A 845 -17.18 -46.70 -11.92
C TYR A 845 -17.65 -46.60 -10.46
N TYR A 846 -17.52 -45.40 -9.91
CA TYR A 846 -17.87 -45.08 -8.54
C TYR A 846 -18.59 -43.74 -8.48
N ARG A 847 -19.37 -43.52 -7.41
CA ARG A 847 -20.04 -42.24 -7.18
C ARG A 847 -18.99 -41.16 -6.93
N ALA A 848 -19.08 -40.10 -7.70
CA ALA A 848 -18.17 -38.98 -7.63
C ALA A 848 -18.93 -37.66 -7.75
N ARG A 849 -18.35 -36.59 -7.24
CA ARG A 849 -18.86 -35.23 -7.35
C ARG A 849 -17.84 -34.39 -8.11
N VAL A 850 -18.26 -33.71 -9.16
CA VAL A 850 -17.41 -32.80 -9.92
C VAL A 850 -17.03 -31.61 -9.03
N LEU A 851 -15.74 -31.37 -8.84
CA LEU A 851 -15.25 -30.20 -8.10
C LEU A 851 -15.14 -28.99 -9.03
N TYR A 852 -14.46 -29.16 -10.18
CA TYR A 852 -14.41 -28.15 -11.23
C TYR A 852 -14.07 -28.80 -12.59
N VAL A 853 -14.31 -28.04 -13.66
CA VAL A 853 -14.06 -28.45 -15.05
C VAL A 853 -12.98 -27.55 -15.65
N CYS A 854 -11.95 -28.14 -16.24
CA CYS A 854 -10.84 -27.43 -16.88
C CYS A 854 -10.50 -28.07 -18.22
N GLY A 855 -10.86 -27.38 -19.31
CA GLY A 855 -10.73 -27.90 -20.68
C GLY A 855 -11.54 -29.20 -20.83
N ASP A 856 -10.86 -30.26 -21.28
CA ASP A 856 -11.47 -31.58 -21.53
C ASP A 856 -11.42 -32.54 -20.32
N PHE A 857 -11.11 -32.01 -19.12
CA PHE A 857 -11.02 -32.79 -17.89
C PHE A 857 -11.87 -32.18 -16.76
N ALA A 858 -12.39 -33.04 -15.90
CA ALA A 858 -12.99 -32.66 -14.62
C ALA A 858 -12.14 -33.22 -13.48
N GLU A 859 -11.95 -32.41 -12.44
CA GLU A 859 -11.49 -32.93 -11.16
C GLU A 859 -12.70 -33.39 -10.36
N VAL A 860 -12.71 -34.64 -9.92
CA VAL A 860 -13.84 -35.27 -9.23
C VAL A 860 -13.42 -35.74 -7.83
N PHE A 861 -14.36 -35.70 -6.90
CA PHE A 861 -14.22 -36.19 -5.53
C PHE A 861 -15.11 -37.43 -5.34
N PHE A 862 -14.52 -38.57 -5.00
CA PHE A 862 -15.25 -39.82 -4.79
C PHE A 862 -15.96 -39.78 -3.44
N VAL A 863 -17.28 -39.59 -3.46
CA VAL A 863 -18.10 -39.28 -2.26
C VAL A 863 -18.15 -40.42 -1.24
N ASP A 864 -17.79 -41.64 -1.65
CA ASP A 864 -17.80 -42.81 -0.78
C ASP A 864 -16.45 -43.17 -0.18
N TYR A 865 -15.38 -42.76 -0.85
CA TYR A 865 -14.01 -43.11 -0.47
C TYR A 865 -13.25 -41.91 0.07
N GLY A 866 -13.55 -40.69 -0.41
CA GLY A 866 -12.96 -39.44 0.08
C GLY A 866 -11.73 -38.98 -0.68
N ASN A 867 -11.39 -39.59 -1.82
CA ASN A 867 -10.24 -39.23 -2.63
C ASN A 867 -10.63 -38.43 -3.90
N ARG A 868 -9.68 -37.67 -4.45
CA ARG A 868 -9.81 -36.93 -5.71
C ARG A 868 -9.13 -37.63 -6.88
N SER A 869 -9.60 -37.33 -8.09
CA SER A 869 -8.92 -37.72 -9.33
C SER A 869 -9.25 -36.79 -10.48
N LYS A 870 -8.34 -36.69 -11.46
CA LYS A 870 -8.58 -35.98 -12.73
C LYS A 870 -9.10 -36.98 -13.75
N VAL A 871 -10.30 -36.72 -14.25
CA VAL A 871 -11.04 -37.62 -15.13
C VAL A 871 -11.41 -36.90 -16.43
N PRO A 872 -11.13 -37.47 -17.62
CA PRO A 872 -11.60 -36.92 -18.89
C PRO A 872 -13.13 -36.81 -18.91
N LEU A 873 -13.69 -35.70 -19.43
CA LEU A 873 -15.15 -35.47 -19.40
C LEU A 873 -15.95 -36.61 -20.08
N LYS A 874 -15.39 -37.20 -21.14
CA LYS A 874 -15.95 -38.35 -21.86
C LYS A 874 -16.11 -39.62 -21.01
N ASN A 875 -15.42 -39.70 -19.88
CA ASN A 875 -15.46 -40.84 -18.98
C ASN A 875 -16.42 -40.61 -17.80
N LEU A 876 -17.13 -39.47 -17.74
CA LEU A 876 -18.16 -39.24 -16.73
C LEU A 876 -19.49 -39.82 -17.21
N LYS A 877 -20.19 -40.52 -16.32
CA LYS A 877 -21.46 -41.19 -16.60
C LYS A 877 -22.57 -40.67 -15.69
N GLU A 878 -23.81 -40.79 -16.14
CA GLU A 878 -24.98 -40.38 -15.37
C GLU A 878 -25.24 -41.33 -14.19
N ILE A 879 -25.60 -40.78 -13.03
CA ILE A 879 -25.94 -41.56 -11.83
C ILE A 879 -27.45 -41.80 -11.74
N PRO A 880 -27.91 -43.06 -11.58
CA PRO A 880 -29.32 -43.36 -11.34
C PRO A 880 -29.86 -42.68 -10.08
N GLY A 881 -31.12 -42.20 -10.13
CA GLY A 881 -31.76 -41.47 -9.03
C GLY A 881 -31.73 -42.21 -7.69
N CYS A 882 -32.00 -43.52 -7.69
CA CYS A 882 -31.96 -44.37 -6.49
C CYS A 882 -30.58 -44.44 -5.82
N LEU A 883 -29.49 -44.33 -6.58
CA LEU A 883 -28.12 -44.33 -6.06
C LEU A 883 -27.65 -42.94 -5.65
N ARG A 884 -28.29 -41.88 -6.15
CA ARG A 884 -27.99 -40.49 -5.81
C ARG A 884 -28.51 -40.11 -4.42
N GLU A 885 -29.62 -40.69 -4.00
CA GLU A 885 -30.26 -40.41 -2.70
C GLU A 885 -29.59 -41.12 -1.51
N LEU A 886 -28.74 -42.13 -1.77
CA LEU A 886 -28.03 -42.85 -0.72
C LEU A 886 -26.95 -41.97 -0.06
N PRO A 887 -26.79 -42.01 1.27
CA PRO A 887 -25.83 -41.17 1.98
C PRO A 887 -24.40 -41.47 1.55
N PHE A 888 -23.56 -40.44 1.55
CA PHE A 888 -22.13 -40.54 1.26
C PHE A 888 -21.41 -41.25 2.42
N GLN A 889 -20.42 -42.07 2.08
CA GLN A 889 -19.69 -42.88 3.06
C GLN A 889 -18.35 -42.24 3.48
N ALA A 890 -17.82 -41.32 2.68
CA ALA A 890 -16.60 -40.61 3.04
C ALA A 890 -16.87 -39.62 4.18
N LEU A 891 -15.95 -39.58 5.13
CA LEU A 891 -15.98 -38.74 6.31
C LEU A 891 -14.74 -37.83 6.31
N GLU A 892 -14.96 -36.57 6.68
CA GLU A 892 -13.90 -35.58 6.85
C GLU A 892 -13.48 -35.54 8.32
N PHE A 893 -12.18 -35.65 8.56
CA PHE A 893 -11.61 -35.74 9.90
C PHE A 893 -10.58 -34.66 10.14
N LYS A 894 -10.57 -34.10 11.35
CA LYS A 894 -9.55 -33.19 11.85
C LYS A 894 -9.05 -33.64 13.20
N ILE A 895 -7.74 -33.71 13.40
CA ILE A 895 -7.14 -34.01 14.71
C ILE A 895 -7.40 -32.82 15.63
N CYS A 896 -8.08 -33.05 16.77
CA CYS A 896 -8.33 -31.98 17.74
C CYS A 896 -7.06 -31.59 18.53
N LYS A 897 -7.11 -30.56 19.38
CA LYS A 897 -6.12 -30.12 20.38
C LYS A 897 -4.69 -29.97 19.88
N MET A 898 -4.51 -29.68 18.60
CA MET A 898 -3.21 -29.62 17.95
C MET A 898 -3.18 -28.45 16.98
N ARG A 899 -2.06 -27.75 16.93
CA ARG A 899 -1.75 -26.72 15.92
C ARG A 899 -0.33 -26.90 15.39
N PRO A 900 0.05 -26.26 14.27
CA PRO A 900 1.43 -26.28 13.82
C PRO A 900 2.37 -25.64 14.84
N SER A 901 3.57 -26.20 14.99
CA SER A 901 4.61 -25.58 15.81
C SER A 901 5.14 -24.29 15.17
N ALA A 902 5.79 -23.43 15.97
CA ALA A 902 6.48 -22.25 15.45
C ALA A 902 7.42 -22.58 14.28
N LYS A 903 8.13 -23.72 14.36
CA LYS A 903 8.98 -24.23 13.28
C LYS A 903 8.15 -24.55 12.03
N SER A 904 7.04 -25.25 12.16
CA SER A 904 6.16 -25.53 11.01
C SER A 904 5.66 -24.26 10.30
N LEU A 905 5.36 -23.21 11.06
CA LEU A 905 4.92 -21.90 10.53
C LEU A 905 6.03 -21.09 9.83
N VAL A 906 7.29 -21.32 10.18
CA VAL A 906 8.44 -20.65 9.55
C VAL A 906 8.90 -21.40 8.29
N TYR A 907 8.83 -22.73 8.32
CA TYR A 907 9.37 -23.61 7.29
C TYR A 907 8.33 -24.03 6.22
N GLY A 908 7.05 -23.69 6.43
CA GLY A 908 5.95 -23.95 5.51
C GLY A 908 4.87 -22.89 5.59
N GLU A 909 3.84 -23.02 4.75
CA GLU A 909 2.70 -22.09 4.75
C GLU A 909 1.89 -22.20 6.05
N TRP A 910 1.74 -23.43 6.56
CA TRP A 910 1.08 -23.76 7.81
C TRP A 910 1.81 -24.91 8.50
N TRP A 911 2.09 -25.96 7.74
CA TRP A 911 2.87 -27.12 8.15
C TRP A 911 4.15 -27.21 7.33
N SER A 912 5.27 -27.59 7.95
CA SER A 912 6.49 -27.84 7.20
C SER A 912 6.33 -29.05 6.28
N TYR A 913 7.15 -29.12 5.24
CA TYR A 913 7.21 -30.29 4.38
C TYR A 913 7.60 -31.54 5.18
N SER A 914 8.55 -31.40 6.10
CA SER A 914 8.96 -32.45 7.05
C SER A 914 7.81 -32.95 7.93
N ALA A 915 6.96 -32.06 8.46
CA ALA A 915 5.76 -32.45 9.23
C ALA A 915 4.78 -33.24 8.36
N SER A 916 4.57 -32.80 7.12
CA SER A 916 3.68 -33.45 6.15
C SER A 916 4.16 -34.86 5.79
N GLN A 917 5.46 -35.03 5.52
CA GLN A 917 6.07 -36.33 5.28
C GLN A 917 5.97 -37.24 6.50
N ARG A 918 6.22 -36.70 7.70
CA ARG A 918 6.15 -37.47 8.94
C ARG A 918 4.73 -37.94 9.20
N PHE A 919 3.74 -37.06 9.06
CA PHE A 919 2.33 -37.42 9.20
C PHE A 919 1.94 -38.50 8.19
N ALA A 920 2.27 -38.32 6.91
CA ALA A 920 2.05 -39.33 5.88
C ALA A 920 2.67 -40.70 6.24
N SER A 921 3.88 -40.71 6.81
CA SER A 921 4.55 -41.95 7.25
C SER A 921 3.81 -42.68 8.39
N LEU A 922 3.02 -41.96 9.18
CA LEU A 922 2.25 -42.51 10.31
C LEU A 922 0.86 -42.99 9.88
N VAL A 923 0.33 -42.47 8.77
CA VAL A 923 -1.06 -42.75 8.34
C VAL A 923 -1.17 -43.58 7.07
N ASP A 924 -0.24 -43.44 6.13
CA ASP A 924 -0.36 -44.04 4.81
C ASP A 924 -0.21 -45.57 4.87
N GLY A 925 -1.18 -46.28 4.31
CA GLY A 925 -1.22 -47.75 4.32
C GLY A 925 -1.62 -48.42 5.65
N TYR A 926 -1.84 -47.67 6.74
CA TYR A 926 -2.22 -48.23 8.04
C TYR A 926 -3.74 -48.17 8.28
N THR A 927 -4.25 -49.14 9.05
CA THR A 927 -5.60 -49.06 9.63
C THR A 927 -5.51 -48.29 10.94
N LEU A 928 -6.24 -47.18 11.04
CA LEU A 928 -6.18 -46.28 12.19
C LEU A 928 -7.45 -46.42 13.03
N LEU A 929 -7.32 -46.17 14.32
CA LEU A 929 -8.46 -46.10 15.23
C LEU A 929 -8.73 -44.64 15.57
N VAL A 930 -9.97 -44.17 15.42
CA VAL A 930 -10.36 -42.80 15.77
C VAL A 930 -11.36 -42.76 16.91
N LYS A 931 -11.22 -41.75 17.76
CA LYS A 931 -12.18 -41.42 18.82
C LYS A 931 -12.73 -40.03 18.55
N VAL A 932 -14.05 -39.91 18.42
CA VAL A 932 -14.72 -38.63 18.14
C VAL A 932 -14.74 -37.76 19.40
N TYR A 933 -14.22 -36.54 19.26
CA TYR A 933 -14.25 -35.49 20.26
C TYR A 933 -15.46 -34.57 20.04
N SER A 934 -15.61 -34.00 18.84
CA SER A 934 -16.71 -33.10 18.48
C SER A 934 -17.04 -33.18 16.99
N VAL A 935 -18.17 -32.58 16.59
CA VAL A 935 -18.58 -32.43 15.19
C VAL A 935 -18.90 -30.96 14.92
N VAL A 936 -18.16 -30.35 13.99
CA VAL A 936 -18.30 -28.92 13.63
C VAL A 936 -18.39 -28.80 12.11
N HIS A 937 -19.45 -28.16 11.59
CA HIS A 937 -19.70 -27.99 10.15
C HIS A 937 -19.52 -29.27 9.30
N SER A 938 -19.99 -30.41 9.81
CA SER A 938 -19.84 -31.75 9.19
C SER A 938 -18.42 -32.34 9.17
N VAL A 939 -17.46 -31.70 9.84
CA VAL A 939 -16.10 -32.22 10.08
C VAL A 939 -16.02 -32.89 11.45
N LEU A 940 -15.48 -34.10 11.49
CA LEU A 940 -15.27 -34.87 12.72
C LEU A 940 -13.94 -34.48 13.36
N HIS A 941 -13.98 -33.84 14.52
CA HIS A 941 -12.80 -33.58 15.33
C HIS A 941 -12.48 -34.82 16.15
N VAL A 942 -11.29 -35.40 15.99
CA VAL A 942 -10.96 -36.75 16.49
C VAL A 942 -9.58 -36.82 17.17
N ASP A 943 -9.43 -37.78 18.08
CA ASP A 943 -8.14 -38.37 18.44
C ASP A 943 -7.86 -39.54 17.48
N VAL A 944 -6.63 -39.65 16.96
CA VAL A 944 -6.25 -40.68 15.99
C VAL A 944 -5.14 -41.54 16.56
N PHE A 945 -5.33 -42.85 16.53
CA PHE A 945 -4.41 -43.81 17.10
C PHE A 945 -3.89 -44.80 16.05
N CYS A 946 -2.61 -45.15 16.16
CA CYS A 946 -1.93 -46.14 15.31
C CYS A 946 -1.22 -47.20 16.17
N TYR A 947 -1.14 -48.43 15.66
CA TYR A 947 -0.36 -49.50 16.29
C TYR A 947 1.10 -49.42 15.85
N MET A 948 2.00 -49.13 16.79
CA MET A 948 3.43 -49.15 16.55
C MET A 948 4.02 -50.57 16.72
N ARG A 949 5.29 -50.76 16.32
CA ARG A 949 6.00 -52.07 16.24
C ARG A 949 5.89 -52.97 17.49
N CYS A 950 5.57 -52.42 18.65
CA CYS A 950 5.39 -53.13 19.93
C CYS A 950 3.93 -53.46 20.30
N LYS A 951 2.94 -53.28 19.40
CA LYS A 951 1.49 -53.41 19.65
C LYS A 951 0.90 -52.42 20.66
N GLU A 952 1.65 -51.39 21.04
CA GLU A 952 1.11 -50.27 21.82
C GLU A 952 0.33 -49.31 20.93
N LEU A 953 -0.80 -48.84 21.46
CA LEU A 953 -1.69 -47.90 20.80
C LEU A 953 -1.19 -46.48 21.10
N VAL A 954 -0.64 -45.80 20.09
CA VAL A 954 -0.07 -44.46 20.25
C VAL A 954 -0.95 -43.43 19.54
N ASN A 955 -1.21 -42.30 20.19
CA ASN A 955 -1.92 -41.18 19.56
C ASN A 955 -0.97 -40.43 18.63
N ILE A 956 -1.36 -40.25 17.37
CA ILE A 956 -0.56 -39.57 16.35
C ILE A 956 -0.29 -38.11 16.75
N ARG A 957 -1.23 -37.46 17.44
CA ARG A 957 -1.02 -36.10 17.97
C ARG A 957 0.20 -36.04 18.87
N ASP A 958 0.27 -36.95 19.84
CA ASP A 958 1.30 -36.92 20.89
C ASP A 958 2.69 -37.14 20.25
N VAL A 959 2.78 -38.03 19.25
CA VAL A 959 4.01 -38.22 18.45
C VAL A 959 4.43 -36.93 17.74
N LEU A 960 3.50 -36.23 17.09
CA LEU A 960 3.81 -34.99 16.37
C LEU A 960 4.21 -33.84 17.31
N ILE A 961 3.65 -33.81 18.53
CA ILE A 961 4.00 -32.82 19.56
C ILE A 961 5.38 -33.15 20.15
N GLU A 962 5.64 -34.40 20.51
CA GLU A 962 6.94 -34.85 21.03
C GLU A 962 8.08 -34.61 20.03
N GLU A 963 7.82 -34.82 18.74
CA GLU A 963 8.77 -34.55 17.66
C GLU A 963 8.84 -33.07 17.23
N CYS A 964 8.13 -32.17 17.94
CA CYS A 964 8.11 -30.72 17.70
C CYS A 964 7.58 -30.26 16.33
N TYR A 965 6.82 -31.12 15.63
CA TYR A 965 6.10 -30.73 14.41
C TYR A 965 4.82 -29.95 14.73
N ALA A 966 4.22 -30.22 15.89
CA ALA A 966 2.99 -29.62 16.37
C ALA A 966 3.11 -29.10 17.82
N GLU A 967 2.17 -28.27 18.23
CA GLU A 967 2.00 -27.76 19.59
C GLU A 967 0.58 -28.07 20.11
N PRO A 968 0.40 -28.19 21.44
CA PRO A 968 -0.92 -28.31 22.03
C PRO A 968 -1.74 -27.04 21.79
N ALA A 969 -3.02 -27.20 21.45
CA ALA A 969 -3.93 -26.10 21.16
C ALA A 969 -5.26 -26.24 21.91
N ILE A 970 -5.91 -25.10 22.15
CA ILE A 970 -7.27 -25.04 22.68
C ILE A 970 -8.23 -25.20 21.49
N GLU A 971 -9.27 -26.02 21.66
CA GLU A 971 -10.31 -26.19 20.64
C GLU A 971 -11.19 -24.94 20.53
N SER A 972 -11.75 -24.69 19.35
CA SER A 972 -12.69 -23.59 19.13
C SER A 972 -13.92 -23.69 20.04
N TYR A 973 -14.59 -22.57 20.28
CA TYR A 973 -15.81 -22.53 21.08
C TYR A 973 -16.89 -23.48 20.53
N GLU A 974 -17.05 -23.56 19.19
CA GLU A 974 -17.98 -24.49 18.54
C GLU A 974 -17.66 -25.95 18.83
N SER A 975 -16.37 -26.30 18.77
CA SER A 975 -15.90 -27.66 19.05
C SER A 975 -16.13 -28.02 20.51
N GLN A 976 -15.91 -27.10 21.45
CA GLN A 976 -16.19 -27.29 22.87
C GLN A 976 -17.70 -27.46 23.13
N GLN A 977 -18.55 -26.60 22.56
CA GLN A 977 -20.00 -26.71 22.70
C GLN A 977 -20.55 -28.01 22.11
N SER A 978 -20.07 -28.40 20.93
CA SER A 978 -20.42 -29.67 20.28
C SER A 978 -19.97 -30.87 21.14
N HIS A 979 -18.76 -30.81 21.70
CA HIS A 979 -18.26 -31.83 22.62
C HIS A 979 -19.14 -31.97 23.87
N ASP A 980 -19.55 -30.86 24.48
CA ASP A 980 -20.41 -30.84 25.66
C ASP A 980 -21.82 -31.37 25.34
N LEU A 981 -22.37 -31.01 24.18
CA LEU A 981 -23.64 -31.55 23.69
C LEU A 981 -23.56 -33.07 23.46
N LEU A 982 -22.49 -33.56 22.81
CA LEU A 982 -22.28 -34.98 22.57
C LEU A 982 -22.10 -35.76 23.88
N LYS A 983 -21.42 -35.19 24.88
CA LYS A 983 -21.35 -35.74 26.24
C LYS A 983 -22.73 -35.82 26.90
N GLY A 984 -23.53 -34.77 26.75
CA GLY A 984 -24.92 -34.72 27.25
C GLY A 984 -25.81 -35.80 26.61
N LEU A 985 -25.71 -35.97 25.29
CA LEU A 985 -26.46 -36.99 24.53
C LEU A 985 -26.05 -38.43 24.88
N VAL A 986 -24.78 -38.67 25.23
CA VAL A 986 -24.33 -39.98 25.75
C VAL A 986 -24.89 -40.25 27.15
N LEU A 987 -25.17 -39.20 27.94
CA LEU A 987 -25.87 -39.32 29.22
C LEU A 987 -27.39 -39.53 29.04
N ASP A 988 -27.98 -38.87 28.04
CA ASP A 988 -29.43 -38.90 27.74
C ASP A 988 -29.89 -40.07 26.88
N GLN A 989 -28.99 -40.94 26.39
CA GLN A 989 -29.38 -42.24 25.80
C GLN A 989 -30.09 -43.19 26.78
N VAL A 990 -30.33 -42.75 28.03
CA VAL A 990 -31.19 -43.40 29.03
C VAL A 990 -32.62 -42.81 29.08
N THR A 991 -32.93 -41.65 28.47
CA THR A 991 -34.26 -41.04 28.59
C THR A 991 -34.74 -40.23 27.37
N LYS A 992 -35.75 -40.81 26.70
CA LYS A 992 -36.81 -40.22 25.84
C LYS A 992 -36.46 -39.64 24.46
N GLU A 993 -37.04 -40.27 23.44
CA GLU A 993 -37.40 -39.66 22.15
C GLU A 993 -38.68 -38.82 22.31
N GLU A 994 -38.62 -37.51 22.10
CA GLU A 994 -39.79 -36.67 21.82
C GLU A 994 -39.71 -36.14 20.38
N LYS A 995 -40.63 -36.60 19.52
CA LYS A 995 -40.81 -36.12 18.14
C LYS A 995 -41.69 -34.87 18.12
N MET A 996 -41.19 -33.80 17.50
CA MET A 996 -41.96 -32.59 17.12
C MET A 996 -42.82 -32.84 15.85
N PRO A 997 -43.90 -32.08 15.60
CA PRO A 997 -44.84 -32.36 14.52
C PRO A 997 -44.34 -31.86 13.15
N VAL A 998 -44.43 -32.74 12.14
CA VAL A 998 -43.98 -32.54 10.73
C VAL A 998 -44.99 -31.73 9.90
N SER A 999 -46.24 -31.56 10.35
CA SER A 999 -47.36 -31.09 9.51
C SER A 999 -47.47 -29.56 9.26
N SER A 1000 -46.73 -28.72 9.99
CA SER A 1000 -46.75 -27.26 9.76
C SER A 1000 -45.82 -26.81 8.62
N ARG A 1001 -44.80 -27.60 8.29
CA ARG A 1001 -43.66 -27.19 7.44
C ARG A 1001 -43.90 -27.43 5.95
N GLU A 1002 -44.68 -28.46 5.59
CA GLU A 1002 -45.11 -28.69 4.20
C GLU A 1002 -46.00 -27.55 3.68
N LYS A 1003 -46.82 -26.95 4.54
CA LYS A 1003 -47.65 -25.79 4.21
C LYS A 1003 -46.80 -24.55 3.90
N GLU A 1004 -45.73 -24.33 4.65
CA GLU A 1004 -44.78 -23.23 4.42
C GLU A 1004 -44.02 -23.41 3.09
N LYS A 1005 -43.57 -24.64 2.79
CA LYS A 1005 -42.92 -24.97 1.52
C LYS A 1005 -43.81 -24.71 0.30
N HIS A 1006 -45.07 -25.16 0.35
CA HIS A 1006 -46.04 -24.89 -0.73
C HIS A 1006 -46.36 -23.40 -0.92
N LEU A 1007 -46.40 -22.62 0.16
CA LEU A 1007 -46.58 -21.16 0.08
C LEU A 1007 -45.40 -20.46 -0.60
N ILE A 1008 -44.17 -20.87 -0.27
CA ILE A 1008 -42.94 -20.34 -0.87
C ILE A 1008 -42.89 -20.64 -2.38
N GLU A 1009 -43.16 -21.89 -2.79
CA GLU A 1009 -43.18 -22.31 -4.20
C GLU A 1009 -44.25 -21.54 -5.01
N ARG A 1010 -45.44 -21.36 -4.45
CA ARG A 1010 -46.53 -20.60 -5.09
C ARG A 1010 -46.13 -19.15 -5.36
N LEU A 1011 -45.46 -18.49 -4.40
CA LEU A 1011 -44.98 -17.12 -4.59
C LEU A 1011 -43.86 -17.04 -5.63
N LEU A 1012 -42.88 -17.95 -5.59
CA LEU A 1012 -41.76 -17.97 -6.54
C LEU A 1012 -42.20 -18.16 -8.00
N ASN A 1013 -43.15 -19.06 -8.26
CA ASN A 1013 -43.67 -19.31 -9.61
C ASN A 1013 -44.42 -18.10 -10.15
N TRP A 1014 -45.24 -17.44 -9.32
CA TRP A 1014 -46.05 -16.29 -9.74
C TRP A 1014 -45.21 -15.08 -10.17
N PHE A 1015 -44.17 -14.76 -9.40
CA PHE A 1015 -43.24 -13.67 -9.73
C PHE A 1015 -42.25 -14.04 -10.85
N SER A 1016 -42.15 -15.32 -11.24
CA SER A 1016 -41.31 -15.76 -12.35
C SER A 1016 -42.03 -15.74 -13.71
N ASP A 1017 -43.35 -15.98 -13.75
CA ASP A 1017 -44.12 -16.15 -15.00
C ASP A 1017 -44.71 -14.85 -15.58
N SER A 1018 -44.83 -13.78 -14.79
CA SER A 1018 -45.56 -12.57 -15.20
C SER A 1018 -44.66 -11.47 -15.79
N LYS A 1019 -44.68 -11.31 -17.12
CA LYS A 1019 -44.03 -10.17 -17.82
C LYS A 1019 -44.58 -8.78 -17.44
N SER A 1020 -45.71 -8.72 -16.73
CA SER A 1020 -46.43 -7.49 -16.34
C SER A 1020 -46.06 -6.92 -14.97
N HIS A 1021 -45.29 -7.64 -14.15
CA HIS A 1021 -44.97 -7.25 -12.77
C HIS A 1021 -43.46 -7.11 -12.60
N VAL A 1022 -42.88 -6.02 -13.12
CA VAL A 1022 -41.46 -5.70 -12.89
C VAL A 1022 -41.35 -4.95 -11.55
N PRO A 1023 -40.40 -5.29 -10.66
CA PRO A 1023 -40.22 -4.57 -9.41
C PRO A 1023 -39.85 -3.09 -9.67
N THR A 1024 -40.65 -2.16 -9.15
CA THR A 1024 -40.53 -0.72 -9.42
C THR A 1024 -39.87 0.08 -8.30
N HIS A 1025 -39.74 -0.49 -7.10
CA HIS A 1025 -39.24 0.23 -5.93
C HIS A 1025 -37.82 -0.22 -5.56
N LYS A 1026 -36.96 0.72 -5.17
CA LYS A 1026 -35.57 0.43 -4.80
C LYS A 1026 -35.39 0.46 -3.30
N VAL A 1027 -34.75 -0.57 -2.75
CA VAL A 1027 -34.35 -0.61 -1.34
C VAL A 1027 -32.84 -0.80 -1.23
N THR A 1028 -32.22 0.00 -0.37
CA THR A 1028 -30.80 -0.12 -0.05
C THR A 1028 -30.59 -1.14 1.06
N VAL A 1029 -29.78 -2.16 0.77
CA VAL A 1029 -29.34 -3.18 1.73
C VAL A 1029 -28.07 -2.69 2.42
N PHE A 1030 -27.95 -2.91 3.73
CA PHE A 1030 -26.76 -2.53 4.49
C PHE A 1030 -25.84 -3.74 4.70
N GLY A 1031 -24.53 -3.48 4.61
CA GLY A 1031 -23.49 -4.52 4.66
C GLY A 1031 -22.72 -4.58 3.33
N PRO A 1032 -21.97 -5.66 3.07
CA PRO A 1032 -21.81 -6.88 3.86
C PRO A 1032 -20.94 -6.65 5.10
N VAL A 1033 -21.27 -7.30 6.23
CA VAL A 1033 -20.48 -7.23 7.47
C VAL A 1033 -20.06 -8.62 7.95
N THR A 1034 -18.89 -8.71 8.56
CA THR A 1034 -18.42 -9.88 9.30
C THR A 1034 -18.23 -9.50 10.77
N PRO A 1035 -18.64 -10.36 11.73
CA PRO A 1035 -18.41 -10.10 13.15
C PRO A 1035 -16.94 -10.22 13.56
N TYR A 1036 -16.08 -10.77 12.70
CA TYR A 1036 -14.64 -10.91 12.92
C TYR A 1036 -13.83 -9.64 12.60
N GLU A 1037 -14.49 -8.53 12.27
CA GLU A 1037 -13.82 -7.25 12.04
C GLU A 1037 -13.26 -6.70 13.35
N VAL A 1038 -11.93 -6.69 13.46
CA VAL A 1038 -11.19 -6.27 14.66
C VAL A 1038 -10.65 -4.85 14.54
N LYS A 1039 -10.72 -4.10 15.64
CA LYS A 1039 -10.08 -2.77 15.73
C LYS A 1039 -8.56 -2.91 15.90
N CYS A 1040 -7.84 -1.98 15.31
CA CYS A 1040 -6.38 -1.89 15.38
C CYS A 1040 -5.96 -0.86 16.44
N TYR A 1041 -4.92 -1.16 17.21
CA TYR A 1041 -4.41 -0.34 18.31
C TYR A 1041 -2.91 -0.14 18.17
N GLY A 1042 -2.44 1.08 18.44
CA GLY A 1042 -1.02 1.41 18.46
C GLY A 1042 -0.33 0.95 19.75
N MET A 1043 0.94 0.55 19.64
CA MET A 1043 1.69 -0.01 20.76
C MET A 1043 2.57 1.00 21.51
N THR A 1044 2.89 2.13 20.87
CA THR A 1044 3.65 3.20 21.52
C THR A 1044 2.73 4.00 22.44
N ARG A 1045 3.26 4.57 23.53
CA ARG A 1045 2.49 5.41 24.46
C ARG A 1045 1.70 6.53 23.76
N VAL A 1046 2.27 7.12 22.71
CA VAL A 1046 1.63 8.19 21.96
C VAL A 1046 0.50 7.73 21.03
N SER A 1047 0.55 6.48 20.55
CA SER A 1047 -0.43 5.94 19.61
C SER A 1047 -1.56 5.18 20.32
N GLN A 1048 -1.34 4.68 21.54
CA GLN A 1048 -2.30 3.87 22.31
C GLN A 1048 -3.66 4.55 22.52
N PHE A 1049 -3.69 5.88 22.63
CA PHE A 1049 -4.92 6.66 22.86
C PHE A 1049 -5.57 7.19 21.57
N ARG A 1050 -4.98 6.92 20.40
CA ARG A 1050 -5.48 7.39 19.10
C ARG A 1050 -6.17 6.24 18.36
N ASN A 1051 -7.23 6.55 17.60
CA ASN A 1051 -7.84 5.56 16.72
C ASN A 1051 -6.88 5.22 15.57
N ALA A 1052 -6.66 3.94 15.27
CA ALA A 1052 -5.87 3.53 14.11
C ALA A 1052 -6.78 3.04 12.98
N ILE A 1053 -6.58 3.56 11.77
CA ILE A 1053 -7.29 3.15 10.55
C ILE A 1053 -6.25 2.73 9.50
N ILE A 1054 -6.45 1.56 8.89
CA ILE A 1054 -5.62 1.08 7.80
C ILE A 1054 -6.15 1.66 6.47
N ARG A 1055 -5.27 2.19 5.63
CA ARG A 1055 -5.67 2.78 4.33
C ARG A 1055 -6.38 1.74 3.46
N LYS A 1056 -7.40 2.17 2.71
CA LYS A 1056 -8.26 1.27 1.93
C LYS A 1056 -7.50 0.54 0.81
N GLU A 1057 -6.33 1.01 0.41
CA GLU A 1057 -5.51 0.41 -0.63
C GLU A 1057 -4.61 -0.72 -0.10
N SER A 1058 -4.46 -0.82 1.23
CA SER A 1058 -3.71 -1.89 1.88
C SER A 1058 -4.51 -3.20 1.84
N ILE A 1059 -3.81 -4.33 1.66
CA ILE A 1059 -4.41 -5.67 1.76
C ILE A 1059 -5.06 -5.87 3.13
N ASN A 1060 -4.41 -5.43 4.20
CA ASN A 1060 -4.92 -5.57 5.58
C ASN A 1060 -5.92 -4.48 5.96
N SER A 1061 -6.51 -3.77 5.00
CA SER A 1061 -7.66 -2.91 5.29
C SER A 1061 -8.89 -3.72 5.74
N VAL A 1062 -8.94 -4.99 5.36
CA VAL A 1062 -9.86 -6.00 5.89
C VAL A 1062 -8.99 -7.07 6.54
N VAL A 1063 -9.09 -7.21 7.86
CA VAL A 1063 -8.41 -8.29 8.60
C VAL A 1063 -9.46 -9.15 9.26
N ILE A 1064 -9.40 -10.44 8.94
CA ILE A 1064 -10.24 -11.48 9.53
C ILE A 1064 -9.25 -12.47 10.17
N PRO A 1065 -9.30 -12.69 11.50
CA PRO A 1065 -8.43 -13.65 12.17
C PRO A 1065 -8.64 -15.06 11.62
N ASP A 1066 -7.55 -15.78 11.32
CA ASP A 1066 -7.64 -17.18 10.84
C ASP A 1066 -7.97 -18.15 11.99
N ALA A 1067 -7.52 -17.81 13.20
CA ALA A 1067 -7.71 -18.56 14.44
C ALA A 1067 -8.04 -17.58 15.59
N PRO A 1068 -9.29 -17.07 15.69
CA PRO A 1068 -9.70 -16.17 16.78
C PRO A 1068 -9.54 -16.79 18.18
N GLU A 1069 -9.47 -18.11 18.28
CA GLU A 1069 -9.25 -18.88 19.51
C GLU A 1069 -7.84 -18.70 20.11
N ASP A 1070 -6.87 -18.22 19.32
CA ASP A 1070 -5.50 -18.07 19.79
C ASP A 1070 -5.40 -16.95 20.85
N PRO A 1071 -4.78 -17.21 22.02
CA PRO A 1071 -4.78 -16.26 23.14
C PRO A 1071 -3.83 -15.08 22.96
N PHE A 1072 -2.90 -15.16 22.01
CA PHE A 1072 -1.79 -14.23 21.82
C PHE A 1072 -2.07 -13.17 20.74
N GLN A 1073 -1.38 -12.03 20.82
CA GLN A 1073 -1.60 -10.90 19.92
C GLN A 1073 -0.71 -11.01 18.67
N GLN A 1074 -1.33 -10.83 17.51
CA GLN A 1074 -0.61 -10.78 16.24
C GLN A 1074 -0.08 -9.37 15.96
N LEU A 1075 1.18 -9.27 15.53
CA LEU A 1075 1.84 -8.01 15.19
C LEU A 1075 1.47 -7.55 13.76
N LEU A 1076 0.98 -6.33 13.63
CA LEU A 1076 0.87 -5.59 12.39
C LEU A 1076 1.97 -4.51 12.33
N VAL A 1077 2.72 -4.48 11.24
CA VAL A 1077 3.76 -3.47 10.99
C VAL A 1077 3.31 -2.54 9.87
N ALA A 1078 3.35 -1.23 10.12
CA ALA A 1078 3.05 -0.21 9.10
C ALA A 1078 4.35 0.44 8.57
N ALA A 1079 4.55 0.40 7.25
CA ALA A 1079 5.73 1.02 6.63
C ALA A 1079 5.74 2.55 6.78
N SER A 1080 4.56 3.15 6.76
CA SER A 1080 4.36 4.58 6.99
C SER A 1080 3.15 4.83 7.89
N VAL A 1081 3.27 5.85 8.73
CA VAL A 1081 2.24 6.26 9.67
C VAL A 1081 2.00 7.75 9.48
N SER A 1082 0.76 8.11 9.17
CA SER A 1082 0.33 9.50 9.01
C SER A 1082 -0.80 9.82 9.99
N ALA A 1083 -1.09 11.09 10.19
CA ALA A 1083 -2.23 11.52 11.00
C ALA A 1083 -3.28 12.19 10.12
N ASN A 1084 -4.55 12.08 10.53
CA ASN A 1084 -5.61 12.92 9.97
C ASN A 1084 -5.38 14.41 10.32
N ALA A 1085 -6.16 15.31 9.73
CA ALA A 1085 -6.00 16.75 9.93
C ALA A 1085 -6.15 17.19 11.40
N THR A 1086 -6.93 16.48 12.21
CA THR A 1086 -7.12 16.78 13.65
C THR A 1086 -6.07 16.14 14.56
N GLY A 1087 -5.25 15.21 14.05
CA GLY A 1087 -4.34 14.40 14.85
C GLY A 1087 -5.00 13.27 15.65
N SER A 1088 -6.33 13.21 15.72
CA SER A 1088 -7.06 12.23 16.55
C SER A 1088 -6.96 10.78 16.05
N THR A 1089 -6.71 10.62 14.75
CA THR A 1089 -6.71 9.33 14.08
C THR A 1089 -5.41 9.13 13.33
N VAL A 1090 -4.78 8.00 13.58
CA VAL A 1090 -3.57 7.54 12.91
C VAL A 1090 -3.96 6.70 11.70
N ILE A 1091 -3.36 6.98 10.55
CA ILE A 1091 -3.61 6.31 9.28
C ILE A 1091 -2.37 5.46 8.94
N LEU A 1092 -2.59 4.16 8.81
CA LEU A 1092 -1.55 3.16 8.55
C LEU A 1092 -1.48 2.84 7.07
N ASP A 1093 -0.28 2.94 6.51
CA ASP A 1093 -0.02 2.75 5.09
C ASP A 1093 0.96 1.61 4.85
N GLU A 1094 0.68 0.83 3.80
CA GLU A 1094 1.51 -0.27 3.30
C GLU A 1094 1.92 -1.22 4.43
N THR A 1095 0.98 -2.04 4.86
CA THR A 1095 1.06 -2.82 6.10
C THR A 1095 1.47 -4.26 5.84
N SER A 1096 2.07 -4.89 6.86
CA SER A 1096 2.43 -6.30 6.84
C SER A 1096 2.01 -6.96 8.14
N LEU A 1097 1.18 -7.99 8.03
CA LEU A 1097 0.77 -8.82 9.16
C LEU A 1097 1.83 -9.90 9.39
N MET A 1098 2.38 -9.97 10.60
CA MET A 1098 3.35 -10.98 10.98
C MET A 1098 2.65 -12.32 11.22
N PRO A 1099 3.32 -13.47 11.02
CA PRO A 1099 2.70 -14.76 11.28
C PRO A 1099 2.31 -14.90 12.77
N PRO A 1100 1.25 -15.67 13.08
CA PRO A 1100 0.76 -15.84 14.44
C PRO A 1100 1.65 -16.83 15.22
N ILE A 1101 2.89 -16.44 15.48
CA ILE A 1101 3.85 -17.22 16.26
C ILE A 1101 3.85 -16.69 17.71
N PRO A 1102 3.62 -17.53 18.73
CA PRO A 1102 3.67 -17.13 20.14
C PRO A 1102 5.02 -16.47 20.49
N GLY A 1103 5.01 -15.36 21.23
CA GLY A 1103 6.23 -14.67 21.63
C GLY A 1103 6.94 -13.87 20.54
N LEU A 1104 6.54 -13.98 19.26
CA LEU A 1104 7.21 -13.29 18.16
C LEU A 1104 7.16 -11.76 18.30
N LEU A 1105 6.03 -11.22 18.76
CA LEU A 1105 5.88 -9.79 19.02
C LEU A 1105 6.91 -9.28 20.03
N ALA A 1106 7.07 -10.00 21.15
CA ALA A 1106 8.06 -9.69 22.18
C ALA A 1106 9.49 -9.83 21.64
N LEU A 1107 9.78 -10.94 20.95
CA LEU A 1107 11.08 -11.20 20.34
C LEU A 1107 11.51 -10.10 19.37
N LEU A 1108 10.65 -9.72 18.43
CA LEU A 1108 10.96 -8.68 17.43
C LEU A 1108 11.10 -7.29 18.07
N SER A 1109 10.30 -7.00 19.09
CA SER A 1109 10.43 -5.75 19.84
C SER A 1109 11.76 -5.69 20.59
N MET A 1110 12.16 -6.78 21.25
CA MET A 1110 13.45 -6.87 21.94
C MET A 1110 14.65 -6.89 20.99
N LEU A 1111 14.51 -7.49 19.80
CA LEU A 1111 15.58 -7.58 18.82
C LEU A 1111 15.93 -6.21 18.22
N PHE A 1112 14.92 -5.38 17.93
CA PHE A 1112 15.10 -4.14 17.19
C PHE A 1112 15.03 -2.86 18.05
N ALA A 1113 14.55 -2.94 19.30
CA ALA A 1113 14.59 -1.81 20.21
C ALA A 1113 16.05 -1.42 20.56
N PRO A 1114 16.40 -0.13 20.59
CA PRO A 1114 17.73 0.33 20.99
C PRO A 1114 18.10 -0.15 22.41
N ALA A 1115 17.19 0.03 23.36
CA ALA A 1115 17.30 -0.40 24.73
C ALA A 1115 16.06 -1.19 25.15
N ILE A 1116 16.26 -2.14 26.07
CA ILE A 1116 15.21 -2.93 26.69
C ILE A 1116 15.37 -2.93 28.21
N GLU A 1117 14.26 -2.88 28.93
CA GLU A 1117 14.20 -3.04 30.38
C GLU A 1117 13.22 -4.16 30.70
N LEU A 1118 13.72 -5.27 31.24
CA LEU A 1118 12.92 -6.45 31.54
C LEU A 1118 12.15 -6.27 32.84
N ARG A 1119 10.89 -6.70 32.84
CA ARG A 1119 10.02 -6.75 34.03
C ARG A 1119 10.07 -8.16 34.60
N VAL A 1120 10.24 -8.27 35.91
CA VAL A 1120 10.23 -9.54 36.64
C VAL A 1120 8.98 -9.65 37.52
N ASP A 1121 8.56 -10.88 37.77
CA ASP A 1121 7.53 -11.16 38.76
C ASP A 1121 7.97 -10.74 40.19
N LYS A 1122 7.03 -10.73 41.14
CA LYS A 1122 7.31 -10.38 42.55
C LYS A 1122 8.38 -11.27 43.19
N SER A 1123 8.59 -12.48 42.65
CA SER A 1123 9.60 -13.43 43.13
C SER A 1123 10.99 -13.17 42.55
N GLY A 1124 11.10 -12.34 41.50
CA GLY A 1124 12.35 -12.05 40.79
C GLY A 1124 12.87 -13.21 39.94
N LYS A 1125 12.06 -14.26 39.74
CA LYS A 1125 12.50 -15.51 39.09
C LYS A 1125 12.09 -15.60 37.62
N HIS A 1126 11.03 -14.91 37.21
CA HIS A 1126 10.50 -15.02 35.85
C HIS A 1126 10.32 -13.65 35.22
N PHE A 1127 10.66 -13.53 33.94
CA PHE A 1127 10.33 -12.34 33.17
C PHE A 1127 8.85 -12.34 32.80
N THR A 1128 8.17 -11.23 33.09
CA THR A 1128 6.73 -11.05 32.87
C THR A 1128 6.42 -10.09 31.72
N GLY A 1129 7.43 -9.31 31.29
CA GLY A 1129 7.29 -8.35 30.22
C GLY A 1129 8.57 -7.56 29.96
N VAL A 1130 8.48 -6.59 29.07
CA VAL A 1130 9.60 -5.73 28.67
C VAL A 1130 9.12 -4.33 28.31
N LEU A 1131 9.92 -3.33 28.67
CA LEU A 1131 9.83 -1.98 28.15
C LEU A 1131 10.88 -1.82 27.04
N CYS A 1132 10.43 -1.53 25.82
CA CYS A 1132 11.26 -1.33 24.65
C CYS A 1132 11.26 0.16 24.26
N GLY A 1133 12.44 0.74 24.01
CA GLY A 1133 12.53 2.16 23.65
C GLY A 1133 13.95 2.66 23.47
N LEU A 1134 14.13 3.99 23.52
CA LEU A 1134 15.44 4.62 23.44
C LEU A 1134 16.22 4.55 24.77
N GLY A 1135 15.51 4.32 25.88
CA GLY A 1135 16.09 4.13 27.21
C GLY A 1135 16.20 5.43 28.03
N TRP A 1136 16.94 5.32 29.15
CA TRP A 1136 17.08 6.36 30.15
C TRP A 1136 18.42 7.11 30.02
N SER A 1137 18.40 8.44 30.18
CA SER A 1137 19.62 9.25 30.24
C SER A 1137 20.08 9.44 31.67
N GLN A 1138 21.31 9.03 31.98
CA GLN A 1138 21.95 9.35 33.26
C GLN A 1138 22.25 10.85 33.41
N THR A 1139 22.48 11.57 32.30
CA THR A 1139 22.82 13.00 32.33
C THR A 1139 21.62 13.89 32.59
N CYS A 1140 20.46 13.54 32.04
CA CYS A 1140 19.22 14.32 32.20
C CYS A 1140 18.30 13.79 33.30
N GLU A 1141 18.62 12.64 33.89
CA GLU A 1141 17.75 11.93 34.85
C GLU A 1141 16.30 11.80 34.33
N ALA A 1142 16.16 11.48 33.05
CA ALA A 1142 14.88 11.39 32.36
C ALA A 1142 14.92 10.34 31.23
N PRO A 1143 13.75 9.77 30.84
CA PRO A 1143 13.65 8.94 29.64
C PRO A 1143 13.92 9.80 28.40
N LEU A 1144 14.67 9.27 27.43
CA LEU A 1144 15.12 10.04 26.28
C LEU A 1144 14.01 10.31 25.26
N LEU A 1145 13.11 9.34 25.01
CA LEU A 1145 12.01 9.47 24.04
C LEU A 1145 10.77 8.69 24.51
N PRO A 1146 10.17 9.06 25.66
CA PRO A 1146 9.13 8.27 26.30
C PRO A 1146 7.87 8.08 25.46
N GLU A 1147 7.57 8.99 24.53
CA GLU A 1147 6.42 8.90 23.62
C GLU A 1147 6.45 7.65 22.72
N ASN A 1148 7.65 7.16 22.39
CA ASN A 1148 7.86 5.99 21.52
C ASN A 1148 8.09 4.70 22.32
N ASP A 1149 8.16 4.77 23.65
CA ASP A 1149 8.31 3.58 24.48
C ASP A 1149 7.09 2.66 24.30
N MET A 1150 7.39 1.36 24.22
CA MET A 1150 6.42 0.27 24.11
C MET A 1150 6.55 -0.65 25.31
N GLU A 1151 5.46 -0.86 26.03
CA GLU A 1151 5.40 -1.80 27.15
C GLU A 1151 4.65 -3.06 26.73
N LEU A 1152 5.29 -4.21 26.92
CA LEU A 1152 4.79 -5.50 26.46
C LEU A 1152 4.73 -6.47 27.63
N THR A 1153 3.62 -7.17 27.77
CA THR A 1153 3.50 -8.35 28.62
C THR A 1153 3.83 -9.58 27.80
N PHE A 1154 4.63 -10.49 28.35
CA PHE A 1154 4.96 -11.73 27.65
C PHE A 1154 3.78 -12.70 27.66
N ASP A 1155 3.47 -13.21 26.48
CA ASP A 1155 2.50 -14.28 26.20
C ASP A 1155 3.14 -15.68 26.28
N VAL A 1156 4.47 -15.75 26.25
CA VAL A 1156 5.29 -16.95 26.43
C VAL A 1156 6.32 -16.76 27.53
N HIS A 1157 6.86 -17.86 28.05
CA HIS A 1157 7.91 -17.79 29.05
C HIS A 1157 9.27 -17.47 28.39
N PHE A 1158 9.90 -16.36 28.80
CA PHE A 1158 11.30 -16.05 28.45
C PHE A 1158 12.20 -16.31 29.66
N GLY A 1159 13.25 -17.09 29.44
CA GLY A 1159 14.33 -17.36 30.41
C GLY A 1159 15.59 -16.53 30.14
N MET A 1160 16.59 -16.67 31.01
CA MET A 1160 17.89 -16.01 30.85
C MET A 1160 18.65 -16.46 29.58
N GLU A 1161 18.48 -17.73 29.20
CA GLU A 1161 19.09 -18.30 27.99
C GLU A 1161 18.53 -17.64 26.73
N ASP A 1162 17.20 -17.43 26.65
CA ASP A 1162 16.57 -16.75 25.52
C ASP A 1162 17.06 -15.31 25.37
N ILE A 1163 17.18 -14.58 26.48
CA ILE A 1163 17.71 -13.21 26.48
C ILE A 1163 19.19 -13.20 26.04
N SER A 1164 19.96 -14.21 26.44
CA SER A 1164 21.34 -14.38 25.98
C SER A 1164 21.41 -14.60 24.47
N GLU A 1165 20.58 -15.48 23.91
CA GLU A 1165 20.53 -15.73 22.46
C GLU A 1165 20.09 -14.49 21.66
N ILE A 1166 19.11 -13.73 22.16
CA ILE A 1166 18.71 -12.44 21.56
C ILE A 1166 19.91 -11.48 21.51
N ASN A 1167 20.70 -11.40 22.59
CA ASN A 1167 21.90 -10.56 22.62
C ASN A 1167 23.01 -11.07 21.69
N VAL A 1168 23.17 -12.39 21.56
CA VAL A 1168 24.09 -13.00 20.58
C VAL A 1168 23.68 -12.62 19.16
N LEU A 1169 22.38 -12.69 18.83
CA LEU A 1169 21.85 -12.28 17.53
C LEU A 1169 22.07 -10.78 17.27
N ARG A 1170 21.76 -9.91 18.24
CA ARG A 1170 22.05 -8.46 18.17
C ARG A 1170 23.55 -8.19 17.93
N THR A 1171 24.42 -8.94 18.59
CA THR A 1171 25.88 -8.83 18.44
C THR A 1171 26.32 -9.26 17.03
N ALA A 1172 25.75 -10.34 16.50
CA ALA A 1172 26.04 -10.81 15.15
C ALA A 1172 25.61 -9.81 14.07
N ILE A 1173 24.44 -9.18 14.24
CA ILE A 1173 23.95 -8.07 13.39
C ILE A 1173 24.93 -6.89 13.42
N ASN A 1174 25.37 -6.47 14.61
CA ASN A 1174 26.34 -5.37 14.76
C ASN A 1174 27.70 -5.71 14.14
N LYS A 1175 28.15 -6.96 14.25
CA LYS A 1175 29.40 -7.42 13.62
C LYS A 1175 29.33 -7.30 12.09
N LEU A 1176 28.22 -7.70 11.48
CA LEU A 1176 28.00 -7.55 10.03
C LEU A 1176 28.04 -6.08 9.59
N LEU A 1177 27.38 -5.18 10.34
CA LEU A 1177 27.42 -3.74 10.06
C LEU A 1177 28.86 -3.18 10.11
N CYS A 1178 29.68 -3.62 11.06
CA CYS A 1178 31.08 -3.22 11.17
C CYS A 1178 31.93 -3.74 9.99
N GLU A 1179 31.70 -4.97 9.54
CA GLU A 1179 32.39 -5.55 8.36
C GLU A 1179 32.06 -4.77 7.08
N CYS A 1180 30.79 -4.40 6.86
CA CYS A 1180 30.39 -3.56 5.73
C CYS A 1180 31.14 -2.22 5.73
N ALA A 1181 31.36 -1.63 6.92
CA ALA A 1181 32.08 -0.38 7.08
C ALA A 1181 33.60 -0.52 6.83
N ALA A 1182 34.18 -1.67 7.16
CA ALA A 1182 35.63 -1.89 7.07
C ALA A 1182 36.13 -2.14 5.64
N ALA A 1183 35.29 -2.65 4.73
CA ALA A 1183 35.65 -3.02 3.36
C ALA A 1183 36.84 -4.01 3.24
N ARG A 1184 37.15 -4.76 4.31
CA ARG A 1184 38.33 -5.64 4.42
C ARG A 1184 38.06 -7.10 4.04
N SER A 1185 36.81 -7.54 4.07
CA SER A 1185 36.42 -8.94 3.95
C SER A 1185 35.88 -9.27 2.55
N GLY A 1186 36.24 -10.45 2.03
CA GLY A 1186 35.76 -10.93 0.73
C GLY A 1186 34.27 -11.31 0.75
N GLN A 1187 33.62 -11.36 -0.41
CA GLN A 1187 32.18 -11.66 -0.54
C GLN A 1187 31.78 -13.01 0.10
N GLN A 1188 32.67 -14.00 0.09
CA GLN A 1188 32.42 -15.31 0.72
C GLN A 1188 32.28 -15.21 2.25
N THR A 1189 33.12 -14.42 2.91
CA THR A 1189 33.03 -14.19 4.36
C THR A 1189 31.72 -13.50 4.72
N MET A 1190 31.27 -12.56 3.89
CA MET A 1190 30.00 -11.87 4.08
C MET A 1190 28.81 -12.84 4.00
N ILE A 1191 28.79 -13.71 3.00
CA ILE A 1191 27.75 -14.75 2.84
C ILE A 1191 27.72 -15.68 4.05
N GLN A 1192 28.88 -16.10 4.55
CA GLN A 1192 28.96 -16.98 5.73
C GLN A 1192 28.43 -16.30 7.00
N LEU A 1193 28.73 -15.01 7.19
CA LEU A 1193 28.20 -14.23 8.31
C LEU A 1193 26.68 -14.02 8.21
N GLN A 1194 26.18 -13.72 7.00
CA GLN A 1194 24.74 -13.62 6.73
C GLN A 1194 24.04 -14.94 7.06
N GLU A 1195 24.59 -16.08 6.63
CA GLU A 1195 24.00 -17.39 6.92
C GLU A 1195 24.01 -17.70 8.41
N ASN A 1196 25.08 -17.34 9.14
CA ASN A 1196 25.12 -17.48 10.60
C ASN A 1196 23.99 -16.68 11.29
N VAL A 1197 23.77 -15.43 10.89
CA VAL A 1197 22.67 -14.61 11.43
C VAL A 1197 21.30 -15.21 11.10
N ARG A 1198 21.13 -15.72 9.87
CA ARG A 1198 19.88 -16.38 9.45
C ARG A 1198 19.60 -17.63 10.29
N GLN A 1199 20.61 -18.49 10.48
CA GLN A 1199 20.48 -19.72 11.27
C GLN A 1199 20.28 -19.47 12.77
N LYS A 1200 20.73 -18.34 13.31
CA LYS A 1200 20.46 -17.95 14.70
C LYS A 1200 19.08 -17.34 14.91
N LEU A 1201 18.51 -16.75 13.86
CA LEU A 1201 17.16 -16.18 13.89
C LEU A 1201 16.09 -17.26 13.76
N LEU A 1202 16.32 -18.23 12.87
CA LEU A 1202 15.46 -19.40 12.65
C LEU A 1202 15.59 -20.39 13.81
#